data_AF-N9NAF4-F1
#
_entry.id   AF-N9NAF4-F1
#
_cell.length_a   1.000
_cell.length_b   1.000
_cell.length_c   1.000
_cell.angle_alpha   90.00
_cell.angle_beta   90.00
_cell.angle_gamma   90.00
#
_symmetry.space_group_name_H-M   'P 1'
#
loop_
_entity.id
_entity.type
_entity.pdbx_description
1 polymer ?
#
loop_
_entity_poly.entity_id
_entity_poly.type
_entity_poly.pdbx_seq_one_letter_code
_entity_poly.pdbx_strand_id
1 'polypeptide(L)'
;MHSPRPYGLLVLDGELSNQDQLFIDQELKILTNNKSQSNLESIRQVKNLPDGGYVILQDMGGILKAIAYKGMFTQTIQFDGLIKFYVPMLFSGVITHANVRAEQGVGIKLTEQCRRRLNNYSINKLPPKKLFLKRFVIEPHPVLATEFAGDGLSDVVTTQYAEQHPTWYSGAMSEVMQISGGYGIQVFNFLPEDNIEQAKYIIPPKYLNKIFDELHDVRLPCYSGIPPVLGQFQFDYKFYHTNGVVFDNESKPWLIKIDPSGVWAMPMPIIPVTATQAFREYIESVNDIEILKILDRFGALPSGEGMPLIQQDFYAWKRAGVIIKVCDSSDFYEHIAYSDACGWTFNSSGTECFNTAYSVNEDGLKFGVAYKAKFNFKAADRLGWLSKIDIIGKNASIVSKYLSSLLNLLPKGEQKTLAILYKLRRVSKDDIFQLAQTSLADPMGVTSVDVDYWHNLELTPIAQHTGKVVKVGQGYLFHNALRQNQPQIKFPNVGRKGCISFDFSPVKSVDKSSKPNCDTIMYGYYVEDSLKVVKYFVDWRSYIAEYSGNFERIMIVGSWEQLERVGSTSLQGYFYTSDLDYRETFSPTEIKTTIIGEDKGFDTKPHFSFLFPGSCNGEVWRNRYFTHKTITTTYNSESIAIGICIPFFDRNSILLAKKKATSSTSNHEQLELLYVQDPYKYIYWTYDFVYAWVGPIPKRTGKPEPVNGNPVWVEIEQYNPTEFSDFADQGAWLPTAPYDITWLVHPDSNQWNYNGGGTIPKVKEYSKTEVKGAETTGDLSFSVIDQAYKVFAKLPDEGYFTTSPNNAGNLFYKDACRVVFGDSVYANISELDQNNRRYKWGYSALVDDKSAYHFIGVINE
;
A
#
# COMPACT_ATOMS: atom_id res chain seq x y z
N MET A 1 62.64 -19.44 -48.78
CA MET A 1 61.70 -19.34 -47.64
C MET A 1 62.52 -19.38 -46.37
N HIS A 2 62.50 -18.32 -45.56
CA HIS A 2 63.19 -18.34 -44.27
C HIS A 2 62.55 -19.39 -43.34
N SER A 3 63.40 -20.09 -42.59
CA SER A 3 63.02 -20.94 -41.47
C SER A 3 62.21 -20.14 -40.44
N PRO A 4 61.24 -20.76 -39.74
CA PRO A 4 60.44 -20.08 -38.75
C PRO A 4 61.34 -19.46 -37.67
N ARG A 5 61.28 -18.14 -37.51
CA ARG A 5 61.92 -17.45 -36.38
C ARG A 5 61.02 -17.64 -35.16
N PRO A 6 61.58 -17.98 -33.98
CA PRO A 6 60.80 -18.01 -32.75
C PRO A 6 60.26 -16.60 -32.47
N TYR A 7 59.01 -16.54 -32.04
CA TYR A 7 58.33 -15.30 -31.72
C TYR A 7 57.67 -15.40 -30.35
N GLY A 8 57.53 -14.27 -29.66
CA GLY A 8 56.74 -14.19 -28.43
C GLY A 8 55.26 -14.12 -28.77
N LEU A 9 54.46 -15.07 -28.26
CA LEU A 9 53.00 -15.06 -28.39
C LEU A 9 52.38 -14.65 -27.05
N LEU A 10 51.63 -13.55 -27.05
CA LEU A 10 50.81 -13.12 -25.92
C LEU A 10 49.34 -13.19 -26.34
N VAL A 11 48.54 -13.97 -25.62
CA VAL A 11 47.09 -14.05 -25.85
C VAL A 11 46.38 -13.34 -24.71
N LEU A 12 45.51 -12.41 -25.06
CA LEU A 12 44.71 -11.60 -24.16
C LEU A 12 43.23 -11.94 -24.38
N ASP A 13 42.50 -12.10 -23.28
CA ASP A 13 41.05 -12.28 -23.24
C ASP A 13 40.49 -13.52 -23.99
N GLY A 14 41.26 -14.62 -24.06
CA GLY A 14 40.77 -15.92 -24.53
C GLY A 14 41.88 -16.94 -24.86
N GLU A 15 41.51 -18.03 -25.52
CA GLU A 15 42.43 -19.02 -26.10
C GLU A 15 42.38 -18.96 -27.63
N LEU A 16 43.54 -19.21 -28.26
CA LEU A 16 43.63 -19.32 -29.71
C LEU A 16 43.21 -20.72 -30.13
N SER A 17 42.31 -20.81 -31.11
CA SER A 17 42.04 -22.10 -31.75
C SER A 17 43.27 -22.57 -32.54
N ASN A 18 43.28 -23.84 -32.91
CA ASN A 18 44.30 -24.36 -33.84
C ASN A 18 44.30 -23.60 -35.18
N GLN A 19 43.14 -23.08 -35.63
CA GLN A 19 43.06 -22.28 -36.85
C GLN A 19 43.66 -20.89 -36.66
N ASP A 20 43.43 -20.26 -35.50
CA ASP A 20 44.04 -18.95 -35.21
C ASP A 20 45.56 -19.05 -35.06
N GLN A 21 46.08 -20.11 -34.43
CA GLN A 21 47.53 -20.33 -34.29
C GLN A 21 48.19 -20.50 -35.66
N LEU A 22 47.61 -21.31 -36.54
CA LEU A 22 48.08 -21.49 -37.92
C LEU A 22 48.03 -20.18 -38.72
N PHE A 23 46.97 -19.39 -38.53
CA PHE A 23 46.83 -18.08 -39.16
C PHE A 23 47.91 -17.09 -38.69
N ILE A 24 48.17 -17.02 -37.38
CA ILE A 24 49.23 -16.18 -36.80
C ILE A 24 50.60 -16.60 -37.33
N ASP A 25 50.90 -17.90 -37.38
CA ASP A 25 52.14 -18.45 -37.91
C ASP A 25 52.35 -18.08 -39.39
N GLN A 26 51.29 -18.12 -40.20
CA GLN A 26 51.34 -17.76 -41.60
C GLN A 26 51.57 -16.25 -41.78
N GLU A 27 50.82 -15.41 -41.06
CA GLU A 27 50.92 -13.96 -41.17
C GLU A 27 52.26 -13.43 -40.63
N LEU A 28 52.84 -14.04 -39.60
CA LEU A 28 54.19 -13.70 -39.13
C LEU A 28 55.28 -13.99 -40.17
N LYS A 29 55.16 -15.09 -40.93
CA LYS A 29 56.07 -15.37 -42.05
C LYS A 29 55.97 -14.30 -43.13
N ILE A 30 54.75 -13.89 -43.47
CA ILE A 30 54.49 -12.84 -44.45
C ILE A 30 55.07 -11.50 -43.96
N LEU A 31 54.79 -11.12 -42.71
CA LEU A 31 55.29 -9.90 -42.08
C LEU A 31 56.83 -9.82 -42.08
N THR A 32 57.49 -10.92 -41.71
CA THR A 32 58.96 -10.99 -41.66
C THR A 32 59.59 -10.92 -43.05
N ASN A 33 58.99 -11.60 -44.04
CA ASN A 33 59.43 -11.52 -45.44
C ASN A 33 59.24 -10.10 -46.00
N ASN A 34 58.13 -9.45 -45.68
CA ASN A 34 57.88 -8.08 -46.13
C ASN A 34 58.88 -7.09 -45.53
N LYS A 35 59.25 -7.26 -44.25
CA LYS A 35 60.26 -6.44 -43.59
C LYS A 35 61.63 -6.58 -44.25
N SER A 36 62.05 -7.82 -44.54
CA SER A 36 63.36 -8.10 -45.14
C SER A 36 63.44 -7.64 -46.60
N GLN A 37 62.40 -7.87 -47.40
CA GLN A 37 62.34 -7.42 -48.79
C GLN A 37 62.27 -5.90 -48.92
N SER A 38 61.58 -5.24 -47.98
CA SER A 38 61.40 -3.78 -48.00
C SER A 38 62.49 -3.01 -47.25
N ASN A 39 63.48 -3.71 -46.70
CA ASN A 39 64.59 -3.17 -45.91
C ASN A 39 64.15 -2.20 -44.78
N LEU A 40 63.08 -2.57 -44.06
CA LEU A 40 62.49 -1.74 -43.01
C LEU A 40 63.10 -2.04 -41.64
N GLU A 41 63.42 -1.01 -40.84
CA GLU A 41 63.90 -1.18 -39.46
C GLU A 41 62.83 -1.75 -38.52
N SER A 42 61.56 -1.43 -38.78
CA SER A 42 60.40 -1.84 -37.98
C SER A 42 59.17 -2.05 -38.83
N ILE A 43 58.35 -3.05 -38.47
CA ILE A 43 57.02 -3.24 -39.07
C ILE A 43 56.01 -3.66 -38.00
N ARG A 44 54.77 -3.15 -38.12
CA ARG A 44 53.63 -3.52 -37.29
C ARG A 44 52.39 -3.67 -38.16
N GLN A 45 51.62 -4.73 -37.96
CA GLN A 45 50.36 -4.97 -38.66
C GLN A 45 49.28 -5.46 -37.68
N VAL A 46 48.02 -5.17 -38.00
CA VAL A 46 46.86 -5.66 -37.25
C VAL A 46 46.01 -6.49 -38.21
N LYS A 47 45.62 -7.69 -37.79
CA LYS A 47 44.84 -8.64 -38.59
C LYS A 47 43.69 -9.18 -37.75
N ASN A 48 42.54 -9.40 -38.37
CA ASN A 48 41.43 -10.07 -37.69
C ASN A 48 41.70 -11.58 -37.65
N LEU A 49 41.38 -12.21 -36.53
CA LEU A 49 41.52 -13.66 -36.37
C LEU A 49 40.32 -14.40 -36.99
N PRO A 50 40.52 -15.58 -37.59
CA PRO A 50 39.46 -16.38 -38.20
C PRO A 50 38.29 -16.66 -37.25
N ASP A 51 38.59 -17.01 -35.99
CA ASP A 51 37.56 -17.37 -34.99
C ASP A 51 37.17 -16.20 -34.08
N GLY A 52 37.22 -14.98 -34.63
CA GLY A 52 36.90 -13.75 -33.91
C GLY A 52 38.06 -13.22 -33.06
N GLY A 53 38.05 -11.90 -32.82
CA GLY A 53 39.18 -11.17 -32.23
C GLY A 53 40.14 -10.62 -33.29
N TYR A 54 41.26 -10.05 -32.84
CA TYR A 54 42.30 -9.51 -33.72
C TYR A 54 43.70 -9.74 -33.14
N VAL A 55 44.71 -9.83 -34.00
CA VAL A 55 46.11 -10.00 -33.62
C VAL A 55 46.95 -8.83 -34.11
N ILE A 56 47.83 -8.35 -33.24
CA ILE A 56 48.84 -7.34 -33.54
C ILE A 56 50.18 -8.07 -33.73
N LEU A 57 50.72 -7.99 -34.93
CA LEU A 57 52.00 -8.57 -35.31
C LEU A 57 53.06 -7.46 -35.33
N GLN A 58 54.21 -7.67 -34.69
CA GLN A 58 55.25 -6.66 -34.57
C GLN A 58 56.64 -7.28 -34.67
N ASP A 59 57.50 -6.70 -35.52
CA ASP A 59 58.93 -7.00 -35.60
C ASP A 59 59.72 -5.69 -35.49
N MET A 60 60.26 -5.42 -34.29
CA MET A 60 61.01 -4.21 -33.96
C MET A 60 62.18 -4.52 -33.02
N GLY A 61 63.34 -3.89 -33.24
CA GLY A 61 64.49 -4.02 -32.33
C GLY A 61 65.01 -5.45 -32.15
N GLY A 62 64.84 -6.31 -33.16
CA GLY A 62 65.22 -7.73 -33.10
C GLY A 62 64.20 -8.65 -32.42
N ILE A 63 63.09 -8.12 -31.90
CA ILE A 63 62.04 -8.88 -31.21
C ILE A 63 60.84 -9.05 -32.14
N LEU A 64 60.50 -10.31 -32.43
CA LEU A 64 59.30 -10.70 -33.15
C LEU A 64 58.22 -11.14 -32.15
N LYS A 65 57.06 -10.51 -32.17
CA LYS A 65 55.94 -10.86 -31.29
C LYS A 65 54.58 -10.75 -31.96
N ALA A 66 53.65 -11.57 -31.48
CA ALA A 66 52.22 -11.52 -31.81
C ALA A 66 51.42 -11.32 -30.51
N ILE A 67 50.52 -10.34 -30.52
CA ILE A 67 49.61 -10.07 -29.40
C ILE A 67 48.19 -10.30 -29.92
N ALA A 68 47.59 -11.42 -29.54
CA ALA A 68 46.24 -11.79 -29.93
C ALA A 68 45.22 -11.31 -28.88
N TYR A 69 44.16 -10.65 -29.34
CA TYR A 69 43.01 -10.21 -28.56
C TYR A 69 41.81 -11.04 -28.99
N LYS A 70 41.37 -11.95 -28.12
CA LYS A 70 40.17 -12.76 -28.35
C LYS A 70 38.95 -12.13 -27.68
N GLY A 71 37.77 -12.39 -28.24
CA GLY A 71 36.52 -12.17 -27.51
C GLY A 71 36.34 -13.32 -26.52
N MET A 72 35.97 -13.03 -25.27
CA MET A 72 35.83 -14.03 -24.20
C MET A 72 35.00 -15.24 -24.66
N PHE A 73 35.69 -16.34 -24.96
CA PHE A 73 35.09 -17.67 -24.94
C PHE A 73 34.90 -18.08 -23.47
N THR A 74 33.78 -18.75 -23.23
CA THR A 74 33.24 -19.22 -21.96
C THR A 74 34.18 -20.19 -21.24
N GLN A 75 35.20 -19.67 -20.57
CA GLN A 75 35.67 -20.29 -19.34
C GLN A 75 34.87 -19.70 -18.19
N THR A 76 34.35 -20.58 -17.33
CA THR A 76 33.71 -20.26 -16.05
C THR A 76 34.34 -19.03 -15.44
N ILE A 77 33.59 -17.92 -15.37
CA ILE A 77 34.09 -16.67 -14.80
C ILE A 77 34.58 -17.00 -13.40
N GLN A 78 35.90 -16.99 -13.21
CA GLN A 78 36.48 -17.38 -11.93
C GLN A 78 36.26 -16.24 -10.94
N PHE A 79 35.50 -16.53 -9.89
CA PHE A 79 35.28 -15.63 -8.76
C PHE A 79 36.54 -15.58 -7.88
N ASP A 80 37.48 -14.73 -8.28
CA ASP A 80 38.75 -14.47 -7.58
C ASP A 80 38.75 -13.14 -6.79
N GLY A 81 37.63 -12.42 -6.82
CA GLY A 81 37.41 -11.12 -6.18
C GLY A 81 38.04 -9.94 -6.93
N LEU A 82 38.62 -10.16 -8.12
CA LEU A 82 39.08 -9.08 -8.98
C LEU A 82 37.97 -8.63 -9.92
N ILE A 83 38.04 -7.38 -10.36
CA ILE A 83 37.13 -6.84 -11.37
C ILE A 83 37.20 -7.69 -12.64
N LYS A 84 36.03 -8.05 -13.17
CA LYS A 84 35.90 -8.64 -14.50
C LYS A 84 35.45 -7.59 -15.50
N PHE A 85 36.08 -7.58 -16.68
CA PHE A 85 35.73 -6.69 -17.79
C PHE A 85 34.50 -7.22 -18.54
N TYR A 86 33.39 -7.35 -17.81
CA TYR A 86 32.13 -7.89 -18.28
C TYR A 86 31.02 -6.86 -18.10
N VAL A 87 30.18 -6.70 -19.13
CA VAL A 87 28.94 -5.93 -19.05
C VAL A 87 27.80 -6.82 -19.56
N PRO A 88 26.78 -7.11 -18.74
CA PRO A 88 25.63 -7.87 -19.18
C PRO A 88 24.79 -7.05 -20.17
N MET A 89 24.13 -7.74 -21.09
CA MET A 89 23.09 -7.11 -21.91
C MET A 89 21.88 -6.78 -21.03
N LEU A 90 21.51 -5.50 -20.97
CA LEU A 90 20.30 -5.04 -20.29
C LEU A 90 19.12 -5.04 -21.25
N PHE A 91 18.11 -5.86 -20.98
CA PHE A 91 16.82 -5.80 -21.66
C PHE A 91 15.90 -4.81 -20.94
N SER A 92 15.16 -4.03 -21.71
CA SER A 92 14.17 -3.07 -21.18
C SER A 92 12.85 -3.28 -21.88
N GLY A 93 11.76 -3.34 -21.11
CA GLY A 93 10.45 -3.67 -21.64
C GLY A 93 9.48 -4.20 -20.59
N VAL A 94 8.44 -4.87 -21.07
CA VAL A 94 7.39 -5.47 -20.22
C VAL A 94 7.27 -6.96 -20.48
N ILE A 95 7.10 -7.74 -19.41
CA ILE A 95 6.78 -9.16 -19.49
C ILE A 95 5.29 -9.31 -19.82
N THR A 96 5.00 -9.90 -20.98
CA THR A 96 3.63 -10.13 -21.46
C THR A 96 3.12 -11.53 -21.14
N HIS A 97 4.03 -12.48 -20.87
CA HIS A 97 3.69 -13.86 -20.54
C HIS A 97 4.76 -14.51 -19.66
N ALA A 98 4.46 -14.67 -18.37
CA ALA A 98 5.42 -15.12 -17.35
C ALA A 98 5.30 -16.60 -16.95
N ASN A 99 4.14 -17.22 -17.15
CA ASN A 99 3.92 -18.65 -16.89
C ASN A 99 4.04 -19.40 -18.21
N VAL A 100 5.06 -20.25 -18.34
CA VAL A 100 5.43 -20.85 -19.63
C VAL A 100 5.59 -22.35 -19.50
N ARG A 101 5.33 -23.09 -20.58
CA ARG A 101 5.70 -24.52 -20.64
C ARG A 101 7.22 -24.67 -20.79
N ALA A 102 7.74 -25.83 -20.40
CA ALA A 102 9.18 -26.12 -20.47
C ALA A 102 9.84 -25.85 -21.85
N GLU A 103 9.10 -25.94 -22.95
CA GLU A 103 9.58 -25.68 -24.33
C GLU A 103 9.38 -24.22 -24.81
N GLN A 104 8.62 -23.40 -24.07
CA GLN A 104 8.33 -22.02 -24.44
C GLN A 104 9.28 -21.02 -23.77
N GLY A 105 9.52 -19.88 -24.41
CA GLY A 105 10.22 -18.73 -23.81
C GLY A 105 9.24 -17.77 -23.12
N VAL A 106 9.74 -16.96 -22.20
CA VAL A 106 8.97 -15.88 -21.56
C VAL A 106 8.68 -14.80 -22.60
N GLY A 107 7.42 -14.39 -22.68
CA GLY A 107 6.98 -13.34 -23.60
C GLY A 107 7.40 -11.97 -23.10
N ILE A 108 8.16 -11.23 -23.91
CA ILE A 108 8.63 -9.88 -23.61
C ILE A 108 8.28 -8.92 -24.76
N LYS A 109 7.88 -7.70 -24.42
CA LYS A 109 7.75 -6.59 -25.36
C LYS A 109 8.79 -5.52 -25.03
N LEU A 110 9.76 -5.35 -25.93
CA LEU A 110 10.93 -4.48 -25.76
C LEU A 110 10.63 -3.01 -26.00
N THR A 111 11.40 -2.13 -25.36
CA THR A 111 11.48 -0.70 -25.70
C THR A 111 12.25 -0.49 -27.02
N GLU A 112 12.03 0.64 -27.69
CA GLU A 112 12.78 0.96 -28.91
C GLU A 112 14.28 1.12 -28.65
N GLN A 113 14.66 1.70 -27.50
CA GLN A 113 16.06 1.87 -27.13
C GLN A 113 16.74 0.51 -26.86
N CYS A 114 16.05 -0.44 -26.21
CA CYS A 114 16.55 -1.82 -26.06
C CYS A 114 16.74 -2.52 -27.41
N ARG A 115 15.83 -2.32 -28.38
CA ARG A 115 15.96 -2.89 -29.73
C ARG A 115 17.20 -2.36 -30.45
N ARG A 116 17.51 -1.06 -30.30
CA ARG A 116 18.75 -0.46 -30.80
C ARG A 116 19.97 -1.09 -30.13
N ARG A 117 19.95 -1.23 -28.80
CA ARG A 117 21.04 -1.81 -28.00
C ARG A 117 21.37 -3.25 -28.42
N LEU A 118 20.35 -4.10 -28.57
CA LEU A 118 20.51 -5.49 -29.01
C LEU A 118 21.12 -5.62 -30.42
N ASN A 119 20.96 -4.59 -31.25
CA ASN A 119 21.56 -4.51 -32.57
C ASN A 119 22.87 -3.70 -32.60
N ASN A 120 23.57 -3.58 -31.46
CA ASN A 120 24.79 -2.78 -31.29
C ASN A 120 24.64 -1.33 -31.80
N TYR A 121 23.48 -0.73 -31.57
CA TYR A 121 23.09 0.62 -32.00
C TYR A 121 23.07 0.85 -33.52
N SER A 122 23.13 -0.22 -34.31
CA SER A 122 22.88 -0.17 -35.76
C SER A 122 21.39 0.07 -36.04
N ILE A 123 21.10 0.98 -36.97
CA ILE A 123 19.72 1.34 -37.37
C ILE A 123 19.13 0.29 -38.34
N ASN A 124 19.98 -0.57 -38.92
CA ASN A 124 19.56 -1.56 -39.92
C ASN A 124 18.99 -2.82 -39.26
N LYS A 125 17.72 -3.15 -39.55
CA LYS A 125 17.03 -4.39 -39.13
C LYS A 125 16.97 -4.57 -37.60
N LEU A 126 16.24 -3.69 -36.92
CA LEU A 126 15.96 -3.83 -35.49
C LEU A 126 15.23 -5.16 -35.17
N PRO A 127 15.56 -5.83 -34.06
CA PRO A 127 14.83 -7.01 -33.59
C PRO A 127 13.32 -6.78 -33.49
N PRO A 128 12.47 -7.81 -33.60
CA PRO A 128 11.04 -7.67 -33.33
C PRO A 128 10.75 -7.06 -31.95
N LYS A 129 9.69 -6.25 -31.85
CA LYS A 129 9.30 -5.63 -30.58
C LYS A 129 8.79 -6.64 -29.57
N LYS A 130 8.15 -7.72 -30.02
CA LYS A 130 7.69 -8.84 -29.19
C LYS A 130 8.57 -10.05 -29.44
N LEU A 131 9.05 -10.68 -28.36
CA LEU A 131 9.92 -11.85 -28.39
C LEU A 131 9.47 -12.87 -27.33
N PHE A 132 9.91 -14.11 -27.50
CA PHE A 132 9.77 -15.18 -26.50
C PHE A 132 11.14 -15.76 -26.24
N LEU A 133 11.66 -15.56 -25.03
CA LEU A 133 13.08 -15.83 -24.73
C LEU A 133 13.23 -16.83 -23.58
N LYS A 134 14.06 -17.84 -23.79
CA LYS A 134 14.49 -18.83 -22.79
C LYS A 134 15.38 -18.21 -21.72
N ARG A 135 16.12 -17.16 -22.06
CA ARG A 135 16.94 -16.36 -21.14
C ARG A 135 16.18 -15.87 -19.90
N PHE A 136 14.87 -15.66 -20.01
CA PHE A 136 14.01 -15.15 -18.94
C PHE A 136 13.17 -16.24 -18.25
N VAL A 137 13.34 -17.51 -18.62
CA VAL A 137 12.72 -18.65 -17.93
C VAL A 137 13.50 -18.91 -16.63
N ILE A 138 13.19 -18.10 -15.61
CA ILE A 138 13.89 -18.09 -14.32
C ILE A 138 12.87 -18.33 -13.23
N GLU A 139 13.04 -19.42 -12.48
CA GLU A 139 12.20 -19.71 -11.32
C GLU A 139 12.54 -18.77 -10.15
N PRO A 140 11.56 -18.43 -9.29
CA PRO A 140 11.80 -17.69 -8.05
C PRO A 140 12.94 -18.30 -7.23
N HIS A 141 13.65 -17.45 -6.49
CA HIS A 141 14.75 -17.91 -5.65
C HIS A 141 14.24 -18.93 -4.61
N PRO A 142 14.84 -20.13 -4.50
CA PRO A 142 14.33 -21.24 -3.67
C PRO A 142 14.45 -21.04 -2.15
N VAL A 143 14.86 -19.84 -1.70
CA VAL A 143 15.06 -19.52 -0.28
C VAL A 143 14.44 -18.16 0.02
N LEU A 144 14.75 -17.16 -0.82
CA LEU A 144 14.28 -15.79 -0.61
C LEU A 144 12.83 -15.54 -1.06
N ALA A 145 12.32 -16.32 -2.01
CA ALA A 145 11.08 -16.03 -2.71
C ALA A 145 10.24 -17.30 -2.92
N THR A 146 10.29 -18.23 -1.97
CA THR A 146 9.61 -19.53 -2.04
C THR A 146 8.09 -19.39 -2.15
N GLU A 147 7.54 -18.29 -1.63
CA GLU A 147 6.12 -17.98 -1.69
C GLU A 147 5.60 -17.74 -3.12
N PHE A 148 6.48 -17.47 -4.08
CA PHE A 148 6.14 -17.29 -5.50
C PHE A 148 6.40 -18.54 -6.35
N ALA A 149 6.97 -19.60 -5.76
CA ALA A 149 7.21 -20.84 -6.47
C ALA A 149 5.87 -21.47 -6.91
N GLY A 150 5.87 -22.11 -8.09
CA GLY A 150 4.70 -22.86 -8.57
C GLY A 150 4.47 -24.13 -7.76
N ASP A 151 3.27 -24.69 -7.86
CA ASP A 151 2.82 -25.87 -7.09
C ASP A 151 3.58 -27.18 -7.45
N GLY A 152 4.53 -27.14 -8.40
CA GLY A 152 5.39 -28.26 -8.81
C GLY A 152 4.68 -29.42 -9.51
N LEU A 153 3.36 -29.39 -9.60
CA LEU A 153 2.50 -30.48 -10.12
C LEU A 153 2.10 -30.30 -11.60
N SER A 154 2.63 -29.28 -12.28
CA SER A 154 2.26 -28.94 -13.66
C SER A 154 3.47 -28.80 -14.58
N ASP A 155 3.30 -29.09 -15.87
CA ASP A 155 4.30 -28.83 -16.93
C ASP A 155 4.56 -27.32 -17.20
N VAL A 156 3.96 -26.45 -16.39
CA VAL A 156 4.09 -24.99 -16.45
C VAL A 156 5.12 -24.54 -15.42
N VAL A 157 6.14 -23.84 -15.90
CA VAL A 157 7.14 -23.13 -15.10
C VAL A 157 6.59 -21.75 -14.75
N THR A 158 6.38 -21.51 -13.45
CA THR A 158 6.08 -20.18 -12.92
C THR A 158 7.39 -19.43 -12.75
N THR A 159 7.63 -18.42 -13.58
CA THR A 159 8.86 -17.62 -13.48
C THR A 159 8.74 -16.57 -12.37
N GLN A 160 9.89 -16.06 -11.90
CA GLN A 160 9.95 -14.97 -10.92
C GLN A 160 9.15 -13.73 -11.36
N TYR A 161 8.99 -13.53 -12.66
CA TYR A 161 8.25 -12.40 -13.23
C TYR A 161 6.74 -12.49 -13.05
N ALA A 162 6.20 -13.66 -12.68
CA ALA A 162 4.76 -13.88 -12.57
C ALA A 162 4.15 -13.17 -11.36
N GLU A 163 4.83 -13.18 -10.22
CA GLU A 163 4.29 -12.65 -8.95
C GLU A 163 5.28 -11.75 -8.19
N GLN A 164 6.60 -11.81 -8.43
CA GLN A 164 7.61 -10.99 -7.74
C GLN A 164 7.80 -9.62 -8.41
N HIS A 165 6.77 -8.78 -8.38
CA HIS A 165 6.83 -7.43 -8.95
C HIS A 165 7.83 -6.51 -8.22
N PRO A 166 8.48 -5.56 -8.92
CA PRO A 166 9.39 -4.58 -8.30
C PRO A 166 8.74 -3.75 -7.19
N THR A 167 7.42 -3.57 -7.24
CA THR A 167 6.59 -2.81 -6.29
C THR A 167 6.29 -3.55 -4.98
N TRP A 168 6.76 -4.79 -4.82
CA TRP A 168 6.93 -5.38 -3.49
C TRP A 168 8.04 -4.71 -2.69
N TYR A 169 8.97 -4.05 -3.36
CA TYR A 169 10.07 -3.30 -2.77
C TYR A 169 9.73 -1.81 -2.76
N SER A 170 10.53 -0.99 -2.07
CA SER A 170 10.24 0.45 -1.92
C SER A 170 11.48 1.30 -2.10
N GLY A 171 11.28 2.59 -2.35
CA GLY A 171 12.34 3.53 -2.71
C GLY A 171 13.19 3.02 -3.87
N ALA A 172 14.48 3.34 -3.84
CA ALA A 172 15.43 2.93 -4.87
C ALA A 172 15.63 1.42 -5.00
N MET A 173 15.21 0.60 -4.02
CA MET A 173 15.26 -0.87 -4.17
C MET A 173 14.26 -1.37 -5.21
N SER A 174 13.10 -0.72 -5.34
CA SER A 174 12.14 -1.05 -6.40
C SER A 174 12.72 -0.76 -7.79
N GLU A 175 13.47 0.33 -7.94
CA GLU A 175 14.19 0.68 -9.17
C GLU A 175 15.24 -0.39 -9.52
N VAL A 176 16.03 -0.85 -8.54
CA VAL A 176 17.03 -1.90 -8.73
C VAL A 176 16.38 -3.23 -9.12
N MET A 177 15.25 -3.59 -8.52
CA MET A 177 14.51 -4.80 -8.89
C MET A 177 14.03 -4.74 -10.35
N GLN A 178 13.51 -3.60 -10.78
CA GLN A 178 13.12 -3.40 -12.18
C GLN A 178 14.32 -3.54 -13.12
N ILE A 179 15.46 -2.89 -12.81
CA ILE A 179 16.68 -2.92 -13.64
C ILE A 179 17.25 -4.34 -13.71
N SER A 180 17.46 -4.98 -12.56
CA SER A 180 18.06 -6.32 -12.47
C SER A 180 17.20 -7.40 -13.13
N GLY A 181 15.88 -7.20 -13.18
CA GLY A 181 14.96 -8.08 -13.91
C GLY A 181 15.27 -8.16 -15.41
N GLY A 182 16.00 -7.18 -15.96
CA GLY A 182 16.38 -7.10 -17.37
C GLY A 182 17.64 -7.88 -17.78
N TYR A 183 18.39 -8.48 -16.84
CA TYR A 183 19.63 -9.20 -17.20
C TYR A 183 19.40 -10.63 -17.70
N GLY A 184 18.43 -11.33 -17.11
CA GLY A 184 18.15 -12.74 -17.38
C GLY A 184 19.30 -13.68 -17.00
N ILE A 185 19.27 -14.92 -17.52
CA ILE A 185 20.33 -15.92 -17.33
C ILE A 185 21.64 -15.45 -17.97
N GLN A 186 22.76 -15.60 -17.23
CA GLN A 186 24.11 -15.26 -17.70
C GLN A 186 24.91 -16.48 -18.19
N VAL A 187 24.45 -17.70 -17.90
CA VAL A 187 25.07 -18.94 -18.41
C VAL A 187 24.58 -19.25 -19.82
N PHE A 188 25.21 -18.64 -20.82
CA PHE A 188 24.77 -18.74 -22.22
C PHE A 188 24.85 -20.15 -22.82
N ASN A 189 25.70 -21.03 -22.29
CA ASN A 189 25.82 -22.41 -22.77
C ASN A 189 24.54 -23.24 -22.59
N PHE A 190 23.62 -22.80 -21.72
CA PHE A 190 22.32 -23.45 -21.52
C PHE A 190 21.18 -22.79 -22.31
N LEU A 191 21.47 -21.71 -23.05
CA LEU A 191 20.48 -21.00 -23.85
C LEU A 191 20.56 -21.43 -25.33
N PRO A 192 19.46 -21.34 -26.08
CA PRO A 192 19.48 -21.59 -27.52
C PRO A 192 20.56 -20.77 -28.24
N GLU A 193 21.17 -21.34 -29.27
CA GLU A 193 22.14 -20.66 -30.14
C GLU A 193 21.43 -19.62 -31.02
N ASP A 194 21.04 -18.51 -30.40
CA ASP A 194 20.40 -17.37 -31.03
C ASP A 194 21.08 -16.06 -30.59
N ASN A 195 21.20 -15.12 -31.52
CA ASN A 195 21.92 -13.86 -31.30
C ASN A 195 21.28 -12.98 -30.22
N ILE A 196 19.97 -13.12 -29.97
CA ILE A 196 19.25 -12.38 -28.94
C ILE A 196 19.31 -13.13 -27.61
N GLU A 197 19.10 -14.45 -27.61
CA GLU A 197 19.20 -15.27 -26.39
C GLU A 197 20.58 -15.13 -25.74
N GLN A 198 21.64 -15.24 -26.54
CA GLN A 198 23.03 -15.14 -26.08
C GLN A 198 23.64 -13.73 -26.24
N ALA A 199 22.79 -12.70 -26.33
CA ALA A 199 23.25 -11.32 -26.49
C ALA A 199 24.17 -10.87 -25.35
N LYS A 200 25.33 -10.33 -25.73
CA LYS A 200 26.34 -9.73 -24.84
C LYS A 200 26.52 -8.27 -25.17
N TYR A 201 26.80 -7.44 -24.17
CA TYR A 201 27.09 -6.04 -24.41
C TYR A 201 28.54 -5.87 -24.88
N ILE A 202 28.74 -5.24 -26.05
CA ILE A 202 30.07 -5.05 -26.64
C ILE A 202 30.49 -3.60 -26.48
N ILE A 203 31.65 -3.39 -25.84
CA ILE A 203 32.29 -2.08 -25.71
C ILE A 203 33.34 -1.95 -26.83
N PRO A 204 33.35 -0.85 -27.59
CA PRO A 204 34.36 -0.64 -28.63
C PRO A 204 35.79 -0.59 -28.04
N PRO A 205 36.81 -1.13 -28.72
CA PRO A 205 38.18 -1.24 -28.20
C PRO A 205 38.78 0.09 -27.70
N LYS A 206 38.42 1.22 -28.34
CA LYS A 206 38.84 2.57 -27.94
C LYS A 206 38.51 2.89 -26.49
N TYR A 207 37.32 2.51 -26.03
CA TYR A 207 36.86 2.76 -24.66
C TYR A 207 37.33 1.66 -23.72
N LEU A 208 37.32 0.41 -24.19
CA LEU A 208 37.74 -0.74 -23.38
C LEU A 208 39.18 -0.61 -22.87
N ASN A 209 40.12 -0.12 -23.68
CA ASN A 209 41.50 0.08 -23.25
C ASN A 209 41.62 1.10 -22.09
N LYS A 210 40.88 2.22 -22.16
CA LYS A 210 40.87 3.21 -21.08
C LYS A 210 40.31 2.63 -19.78
N ILE A 211 39.24 1.82 -19.89
CA ILE A 211 38.61 1.14 -18.76
C ILE A 211 39.59 0.13 -18.15
N PHE A 212 40.31 -0.61 -19.00
CA PHE A 212 41.32 -1.56 -18.57
C PHE A 212 42.41 -0.88 -17.75
N ASP A 213 42.96 0.22 -18.24
CA ASP A 213 44.00 0.98 -17.53
C ASP A 213 43.53 1.48 -16.16
N GLU A 214 42.24 1.81 -16.01
CA GLU A 214 41.66 2.30 -14.74
C GLU A 214 41.38 1.17 -13.73
N LEU A 215 40.92 0.01 -14.19
CA LEU A 215 40.35 -1.04 -13.35
C LEU A 215 41.22 -2.31 -13.22
N HIS A 216 42.30 -2.42 -13.98
CA HIS A 216 43.19 -3.59 -13.92
C HIS A 216 43.72 -3.83 -12.50
N ASP A 217 43.72 -5.10 -12.08
CA ASP A 217 44.13 -5.56 -10.74
C ASP A 217 43.34 -4.96 -9.56
N VAL A 218 42.20 -4.31 -9.76
CA VAL A 218 41.36 -3.80 -8.66
C VAL A 218 40.54 -4.94 -8.04
N ARG A 219 40.49 -4.96 -6.70
CA ARG A 219 39.75 -5.97 -5.91
C ARG A 219 38.45 -5.39 -5.36
N LEU A 220 37.37 -6.14 -5.50
CA LEU A 220 36.02 -5.76 -5.12
C LEU A 220 35.67 -6.16 -3.68
N PRO A 221 34.78 -5.41 -3.01
CA PRO A 221 34.28 -5.75 -1.69
C PRO A 221 33.04 -6.63 -1.79
N CYS A 222 33.03 -7.84 -1.21
CA CYS A 222 31.84 -8.70 -0.97
C CYS A 222 31.00 -9.14 -2.19
N TYR A 223 31.16 -8.55 -3.36
CA TYR A 223 30.45 -8.87 -4.60
C TYR A 223 31.42 -9.10 -5.77
N SER A 224 30.93 -9.67 -6.86
CA SER A 224 31.71 -10.02 -8.05
C SER A 224 31.61 -9.01 -9.19
N GLY A 225 30.53 -8.23 -9.22
CA GLY A 225 30.26 -7.22 -10.24
C GLY A 225 29.55 -7.81 -11.45
N ILE A 226 28.93 -8.98 -11.25
CA ILE A 226 28.32 -9.80 -12.29
C ILE A 226 26.93 -10.17 -11.79
N PRO A 227 25.88 -10.02 -12.61
CA PRO A 227 24.56 -10.45 -12.19
C PRO A 227 24.53 -11.92 -11.77
N PRO A 228 23.59 -12.30 -10.87
CA PRO A 228 23.37 -13.68 -10.50
C PRO A 228 23.32 -14.58 -11.75
N VAL A 229 24.11 -15.65 -11.74
CA VAL A 229 24.40 -16.40 -12.99
C VAL A 229 23.15 -17.04 -13.59
N LEU A 230 22.20 -17.42 -12.72
CA LEU A 230 20.88 -17.95 -13.07
C LEU A 230 19.80 -16.86 -13.24
N GLY A 231 20.15 -15.58 -13.07
CA GLY A 231 19.24 -14.44 -13.22
C GLY A 231 18.23 -14.24 -12.09
N GLN A 232 18.31 -15.02 -11.01
CA GLN A 232 17.38 -14.96 -9.88
C GLN A 232 17.58 -13.69 -9.04
N PHE A 233 16.48 -13.07 -8.63
CA PHE A 233 16.51 -11.96 -7.67
C PHE A 233 17.12 -12.38 -6.32
N GLN A 234 17.95 -11.51 -5.74
CA GLN A 234 18.73 -11.77 -4.51
C GLN A 234 18.29 -10.90 -3.32
N PHE A 235 17.10 -10.29 -3.40
CA PHE A 235 16.63 -9.32 -2.40
C PHE A 235 15.32 -9.79 -1.77
N ASP A 236 15.16 -9.52 -0.47
CA ASP A 236 13.93 -9.79 0.26
C ASP A 236 13.18 -8.49 0.59
N TYR A 237 11.86 -8.56 0.62
CA TYR A 237 10.97 -7.47 0.93
C TYR A 237 10.20 -7.71 2.24
N LYS A 238 10.19 -8.93 2.77
CA LYS A 238 9.33 -9.36 3.88
C LYS A 238 9.59 -8.60 5.18
N PHE A 239 8.64 -8.72 6.12
CA PHE A 239 8.68 -8.10 7.44
C PHE A 239 9.99 -8.37 8.20
N TYR A 240 10.37 -9.66 8.30
CA TYR A 240 11.56 -10.09 9.04
C TYR A 240 12.87 -9.89 8.27
N HIS A 241 12.81 -9.69 6.95
CA HIS A 241 13.98 -9.50 6.10
C HIS A 241 13.64 -8.50 5.01
N THR A 242 14.01 -7.24 5.21
CA THR A 242 13.80 -6.19 4.21
C THR A 242 15.13 -5.68 3.68
N ASN A 243 15.31 -5.73 2.37
CA ASN A 243 16.39 -5.04 1.68
C ASN A 243 15.97 -3.66 1.20
N GLY A 244 16.91 -2.73 1.23
CA GLY A 244 16.74 -1.35 0.80
C GLY A 244 18.00 -0.81 0.16
N VAL A 245 17.89 0.33 -0.55
CA VAL A 245 19.05 1.09 -1.03
C VAL A 245 19.04 2.45 -0.35
N VAL A 246 20.19 2.85 0.18
CA VAL A 246 20.38 4.16 0.80
C VAL A 246 21.51 4.90 0.10
N PHE A 247 21.31 6.16 -0.23
CA PHE A 247 22.37 7.01 -0.77
C PHE A 247 23.12 7.72 0.35
N ASP A 248 24.44 7.76 0.25
CA ASP A 248 25.29 8.50 1.18
C ASP A 248 25.36 10.00 0.85
N ASN A 249 26.17 10.73 1.63
CA ASN A 249 26.38 12.16 1.48
C ASN A 249 27.06 12.57 0.15
N GLU A 250 27.58 11.63 -0.63
CA GLU A 250 28.13 11.83 -1.98
C GLU A 250 27.25 11.19 -3.06
N SER A 251 26.01 10.82 -2.71
CA SER A 251 25.05 10.15 -3.60
C SER A 251 25.55 8.82 -4.15
N LYS A 252 26.41 8.10 -3.40
CA LYS A 252 26.76 6.71 -3.74
C LYS A 252 25.79 5.74 -3.06
N PRO A 253 25.32 4.71 -3.76
CA PRO A 253 24.35 3.77 -3.23
C PRO A 253 24.99 2.73 -2.30
N TRP A 254 24.27 2.42 -1.22
CA TRP A 254 24.56 1.36 -0.26
C TRP A 254 23.40 0.38 -0.23
N LEU A 255 23.71 -0.91 -0.29
CA LEU A 255 22.73 -1.97 -0.06
C LEU A 255 22.57 -2.16 1.44
N ILE A 256 21.33 -2.12 1.93
CA ILE A 256 21.01 -2.38 3.33
C ILE A 256 20.13 -3.60 3.50
N LYS A 257 20.21 -4.20 4.68
CA LYS A 257 19.36 -5.29 5.16
C LYS A 257 18.87 -4.93 6.57
N ILE A 258 17.56 -5.00 6.78
CA ILE A 258 16.92 -4.83 8.08
C ILE A 258 16.30 -6.17 8.49
N ASP A 259 16.72 -6.68 9.63
CA ASP A 259 16.21 -7.92 10.22
C ASP A 259 16.30 -7.85 11.77
N PRO A 260 15.87 -8.89 12.52
CA PRO A 260 15.96 -8.90 13.99
C PRO A 260 17.37 -8.72 14.58
N SER A 261 18.43 -8.99 13.81
CA SER A 261 19.82 -8.85 14.26
C SER A 261 20.36 -7.42 14.16
N GLY A 262 19.67 -6.55 13.41
CA GLY A 262 20.04 -5.14 13.24
C GLY A 262 19.80 -4.62 11.83
N VAL A 263 20.22 -3.38 11.63
CA VAL A 263 20.38 -2.78 10.31
C VAL A 263 21.83 -2.93 9.86
N TRP A 264 22.02 -3.59 8.73
CA TRP A 264 23.33 -3.87 8.14
C TRP A 264 23.47 -3.19 6.78
N ALA A 265 24.69 -2.79 6.43
CA ALA A 265 24.98 -2.13 5.17
C ALA A 265 26.26 -2.64 4.52
N MET A 266 26.31 -2.61 3.19
CA MET A 266 27.51 -2.79 2.38
C MET A 266 27.44 -1.89 1.13
N PRO A 267 28.57 -1.60 0.47
CA PRO A 267 28.54 -0.90 -0.81
C PRO A 267 27.62 -1.64 -1.78
N MET A 268 26.75 -0.90 -2.49
CA MET A 268 25.83 -1.51 -3.43
C MET A 268 26.61 -2.30 -4.50
N PRO A 269 26.27 -3.58 -4.75
CA PRO A 269 26.84 -4.31 -5.85
C PRO A 269 26.51 -3.67 -7.21
N ILE A 270 27.56 -3.35 -7.96
CA ILE A 270 27.48 -2.68 -9.27
C ILE A 270 28.37 -3.39 -10.28
N ILE A 271 28.11 -3.19 -11.57
CA ILE A 271 28.98 -3.65 -12.65
C ILE A 271 30.14 -2.64 -12.81
N PRO A 272 31.38 -2.98 -12.40
CA PRO A 272 32.44 -1.98 -12.20
C PRO A 272 32.84 -1.23 -13.46
N VAL A 273 32.85 -1.93 -14.60
CA VAL A 273 33.14 -1.36 -15.93
C VAL A 273 32.26 -0.14 -16.21
N THR A 274 31.02 -0.17 -15.75
CA THR A 274 30.01 0.85 -16.04
C THR A 274 30.12 2.09 -15.16
N ALA A 275 30.93 2.04 -14.09
CA ALA A 275 31.21 3.18 -13.21
C ALA A 275 32.28 4.12 -13.76
N THR A 276 32.98 3.72 -14.83
CA THR A 276 34.10 4.48 -15.41
C THR A 276 33.60 5.62 -16.28
N GLN A 277 34.38 6.71 -16.34
CA GLN A 277 34.07 7.84 -17.23
C GLN A 277 34.11 7.43 -18.71
N ALA A 278 35.03 6.53 -19.08
CA ALA A 278 35.14 6.04 -20.45
C ALA A 278 33.89 5.26 -20.91
N PHE A 279 33.24 4.51 -20.01
CA PHE A 279 31.96 3.87 -20.33
C PHE A 279 30.88 4.92 -20.53
N ARG A 280 30.77 5.91 -19.63
CA ARG A 280 29.80 7.00 -19.76
C ARG A 280 29.94 7.76 -21.08
N GLU A 281 31.16 8.15 -21.47
CA GLU A 281 31.47 8.78 -22.76
C GLU A 281 30.94 7.96 -23.96
N TYR A 282 31.05 6.63 -23.89
CA TYR A 282 30.54 5.75 -24.94
C TYR A 282 29.01 5.78 -24.99
N ILE A 283 28.33 5.64 -23.86
CA ILE A 283 26.86 5.65 -23.79
C ILE A 283 26.29 6.99 -24.28
N GLU A 284 26.91 8.11 -23.90
CA GLU A 284 26.56 9.44 -24.41
C GLU A 284 26.72 9.51 -25.94
N SER A 285 27.79 8.92 -26.50
CA SER A 285 28.04 8.93 -27.95
C SER A 285 27.01 8.13 -28.77
N VAL A 286 26.44 7.06 -28.20
CA VAL A 286 25.40 6.24 -28.85
C VAL A 286 23.97 6.72 -28.52
N ASN A 287 23.86 7.73 -27.64
CA ASN A 287 22.61 8.29 -27.14
C ASN A 287 21.69 7.21 -26.57
N ASP A 288 22.21 6.42 -25.62
CA ASP A 288 21.40 5.46 -24.85
C ASP A 288 20.89 6.07 -23.55
N ILE A 289 19.76 6.75 -23.67
CA ILE A 289 19.09 7.45 -22.57
C ILE A 289 18.62 6.51 -21.44
N GLU A 290 18.39 5.23 -21.72
CA GLU A 290 18.00 4.27 -20.68
C GLU A 290 19.20 3.96 -19.77
N ILE A 291 20.35 3.63 -20.36
CA ILE A 291 21.58 3.37 -19.59
C ILE A 291 22.05 4.66 -18.89
N LEU A 292 22.03 5.81 -19.57
CA LEU A 292 22.41 7.09 -18.95
C LEU A 292 21.58 7.38 -17.69
N LYS A 293 20.27 7.11 -17.73
CA LYS A 293 19.40 7.30 -16.57
C LYS A 293 19.80 6.43 -15.37
N ILE A 294 20.24 5.19 -15.61
CA ILE A 294 20.79 4.33 -14.56
C ILE A 294 22.08 4.91 -14.00
N LEU A 295 22.99 5.37 -14.88
CA LEU A 295 24.26 5.96 -14.47
C LEU A 295 24.06 7.26 -13.67
N ASP A 296 23.06 8.07 -14.02
CA ASP A 296 22.74 9.30 -13.28
C ASP A 296 22.17 9.02 -11.90
N ARG A 297 21.39 7.94 -11.77
CA ARG A 297 20.77 7.56 -10.49
C ARG A 297 21.73 6.82 -9.56
N PHE A 298 22.49 5.85 -10.06
CA PHE A 298 23.28 4.92 -9.25
C PHE A 298 24.80 5.08 -9.44
N GLY A 299 25.25 5.87 -10.41
CA GLY A 299 26.66 6.00 -10.80
C GLY A 299 27.20 4.85 -11.65
N ALA A 300 26.50 3.71 -11.69
CA ALA A 300 26.84 2.50 -12.41
C ALA A 300 25.59 1.62 -12.56
N LEU A 301 25.64 0.59 -13.40
CA LEU A 301 24.56 -0.40 -13.46
C LEU A 301 24.59 -1.27 -12.18
N PRO A 302 23.48 -1.37 -11.42
CA PRO A 302 23.38 -2.32 -10.31
C PRO A 302 23.55 -3.76 -10.81
N SER A 303 24.36 -4.60 -10.15
CA SER A 303 24.57 -5.98 -10.60
C SER A 303 23.38 -6.89 -10.26
N GLY A 304 22.60 -6.55 -9.22
CA GLY A 304 21.52 -7.40 -8.71
C GLY A 304 21.99 -8.48 -7.73
N GLU A 305 23.27 -8.48 -7.36
CA GLU A 305 23.80 -9.32 -6.29
C GLU A 305 23.28 -8.83 -4.92
N GLY A 306 23.04 -9.78 -4.01
CA GLY A 306 22.63 -9.51 -2.63
C GLY A 306 23.78 -9.66 -1.63
N MET A 307 23.49 -9.45 -0.35
CA MET A 307 24.40 -9.83 0.74
C MET A 307 24.53 -11.36 0.82
N PRO A 308 25.65 -11.91 1.31
CA PRO A 308 25.78 -13.35 1.54
C PRO A 308 24.65 -13.88 2.43
N LEU A 309 23.91 -14.88 1.93
CA LEU A 309 22.82 -15.52 2.67
C LEU A 309 23.32 -16.46 3.76
N ILE A 310 24.49 -17.08 3.53
CA ILE A 310 25.13 -17.97 4.49
C ILE A 310 25.75 -17.13 5.60
N GLN A 311 25.34 -17.39 6.84
CA GLN A 311 25.75 -16.63 8.01
C GLN A 311 27.28 -16.56 8.16
N GLN A 312 27.99 -17.67 7.94
CA GLN A 312 29.46 -17.70 8.05
C GLN A 312 30.14 -16.75 7.06
N ASP A 313 29.64 -16.69 5.82
CA ASP A 313 30.15 -15.80 4.77
C ASP A 313 29.86 -14.33 5.08
N PHE A 314 28.65 -14.06 5.57
CA PHE A 314 28.25 -12.73 6.04
C PHE A 314 29.20 -12.21 7.12
N TYR A 315 29.47 -13.02 8.16
CA TYR A 315 30.36 -12.62 9.25
C TYR A 315 31.83 -12.53 8.81
N ALA A 316 32.27 -13.28 7.79
CA ALA A 316 33.61 -13.11 7.22
C ALA A 316 33.79 -11.69 6.63
N TRP A 317 32.78 -11.19 5.92
CA TRP A 317 32.78 -9.82 5.37
C TRP A 317 32.52 -8.73 6.41
N LYS A 318 31.79 -9.03 7.50
CA LYS A 318 31.72 -8.16 8.68
C LYS A 318 33.11 -7.96 9.28
N ARG A 319 33.87 -9.05 9.48
CA ARG A 319 35.23 -8.98 10.02
C ARG A 319 36.20 -8.29 9.05
N ALA A 320 35.96 -8.38 7.75
CA ALA A 320 36.71 -7.61 6.75
C ALA A 320 36.38 -6.10 6.75
N GLY A 321 35.41 -5.65 7.56
CA GLY A 321 34.98 -4.25 7.66
C GLY A 321 34.15 -3.75 6.47
N VAL A 322 33.66 -4.65 5.61
CA VAL A 322 32.84 -4.31 4.43
C VAL A 322 31.35 -4.28 4.78
N ILE A 323 30.89 -5.30 5.51
CA ILE A 323 29.53 -5.34 6.05
C ILE A 323 29.54 -4.64 7.41
N ILE A 324 28.73 -3.59 7.55
CA ILE A 324 28.76 -2.67 8.68
C ILE A 324 27.41 -2.71 9.40
N LYS A 325 27.42 -2.91 10.73
CA LYS A 325 26.21 -2.73 11.55
C LYS A 325 25.97 -1.24 11.72
N VAL A 326 24.83 -0.74 11.27
CA VAL A 326 24.46 0.68 11.31
C VAL A 326 23.76 1.03 12.62
N CYS A 327 22.77 0.24 13.01
CA CYS A 327 22.04 0.38 14.26
C CYS A 327 21.30 -0.91 14.62
N ASP A 328 20.69 -0.93 15.80
CA ASP A 328 19.86 -2.04 16.27
C ASP A 328 18.38 -1.84 15.88
N SER A 329 17.68 -2.96 15.68
CA SER A 329 16.26 -3.02 15.29
C SER A 329 15.46 -3.99 16.14
N SER A 330 16.05 -4.60 17.17
CA SER A 330 15.45 -5.69 17.96
C SER A 330 14.12 -5.30 18.59
N ASP A 331 14.03 -4.10 19.18
CA ASP A 331 12.80 -3.54 19.79
C ASP A 331 11.58 -3.59 18.85
N PHE A 332 11.76 -3.30 17.56
CA PHE A 332 10.67 -3.41 16.58
C PHE A 332 10.21 -4.86 16.37
N TYR A 333 11.15 -5.80 16.39
CA TYR A 333 10.91 -7.22 16.11
C TYR A 333 10.41 -8.00 17.32
N GLU A 334 10.21 -7.36 18.47
CA GLU A 334 9.41 -7.90 19.59
C GLU A 334 7.90 -7.90 19.29
N HIS A 335 7.50 -7.22 18.21
CA HIS A 335 6.11 -7.07 17.78
C HIS A 335 5.74 -8.01 16.62
N ILE A 336 4.43 -8.17 16.39
CA ILE A 336 3.85 -9.08 15.39
C ILE A 336 3.53 -8.30 14.11
N ALA A 337 3.89 -8.87 12.96
CA ALA A 337 3.59 -8.30 11.65
C ALA A 337 2.07 -8.27 11.37
N TYR A 338 1.58 -7.18 10.76
CA TYR A 338 0.22 -7.18 10.17
C TYR A 338 0.13 -8.11 8.94
N SER A 339 1.23 -8.19 8.19
CA SER A 339 1.42 -9.12 7.08
C SER A 339 2.92 -9.36 6.89
N ASP A 340 3.29 -10.60 6.60
CA ASP A 340 4.66 -10.99 6.31
C ASP A 340 5.21 -10.30 5.04
N ALA A 341 4.34 -9.90 4.12
CA ALA A 341 4.70 -9.20 2.88
C ALA A 341 4.99 -7.70 3.09
N CYS A 342 4.66 -7.15 4.26
CA CYS A 342 4.81 -5.73 4.58
C CYS A 342 6.09 -5.48 5.40
N GLY A 343 7.23 -5.43 4.71
CA GLY A 343 8.50 -4.97 5.28
C GLY A 343 8.64 -3.45 5.32
N TRP A 344 9.84 -2.99 5.66
CA TRP A 344 10.14 -1.57 5.76
C TRP A 344 9.94 -0.84 4.42
N THR A 345 9.27 0.31 4.47
CA THR A 345 9.12 1.21 3.32
C THR A 345 10.18 2.31 3.36
N PHE A 346 10.83 2.63 2.24
CA PHE A 346 11.88 3.65 2.13
C PHE A 346 11.41 4.86 1.34
N ASN A 347 11.89 6.04 1.73
CA ASN A 347 11.80 7.24 0.90
C ASN A 347 12.70 7.14 -0.34
N SER A 348 12.67 8.13 -1.23
CA SER A 348 13.37 8.08 -2.53
C SER A 348 14.89 7.86 -2.39
N SER A 349 15.51 8.47 -1.38
CA SER A 349 16.95 8.36 -1.10
C SER A 349 17.31 7.23 -0.11
N GLY A 350 16.31 6.58 0.49
CA GLY A 350 16.48 5.58 1.53
C GLY A 350 16.98 6.12 2.88
N THR A 351 17.16 7.43 3.05
CA THR A 351 17.63 8.04 4.31
C THR A 351 16.63 7.90 5.45
N GLU A 352 15.35 7.66 5.15
CA GLU A 352 14.31 7.38 6.12
C GLU A 352 13.50 6.15 5.71
N CYS A 353 13.12 5.32 6.68
CA CYS A 353 12.18 4.23 6.45
C CYS A 353 11.15 4.09 7.57
N PHE A 354 10.02 3.45 7.27
CA PHE A 354 8.89 3.33 8.18
C PHE A 354 8.32 1.91 8.16
N ASN A 355 7.86 1.41 9.31
CA ASN A 355 7.13 0.16 9.38
C ASN A 355 6.18 0.16 10.60
N THR A 356 5.17 -0.70 10.54
CA THR A 356 4.11 -0.83 11.53
C THR A 356 3.93 -2.28 11.92
N ALA A 357 3.69 -2.52 13.20
CA ALA A 357 3.43 -3.84 13.76
C ALA A 357 2.33 -3.72 14.84
N TYR A 358 1.93 -4.84 15.44
CA TYR A 358 1.05 -4.84 16.60
C TYR A 358 1.52 -5.83 17.66
N SER A 359 1.08 -5.62 18.89
CA SER A 359 1.27 -6.55 19.99
C SER A 359 -0.01 -6.71 20.79
N VAL A 360 -0.01 -7.67 21.70
CA VAL A 360 -1.11 -7.95 22.62
C VAL A 360 -0.63 -7.65 24.03
N ASN A 361 -1.37 -6.84 24.79
CA ASN A 361 -1.04 -6.54 26.18
C ASN A 361 -1.52 -7.67 27.12
N GLU A 362 -1.24 -7.54 28.43
CA GLU A 362 -1.61 -8.54 29.43
C GLU A 362 -3.13 -8.79 29.52
N ASP A 363 -3.93 -7.75 29.28
CA ASP A 363 -5.40 -7.78 29.24
C ASP A 363 -5.97 -8.49 27.99
N GLY A 364 -5.12 -8.85 27.02
CA GLY A 364 -5.54 -9.45 25.76
C GLY A 364 -6.01 -8.45 24.70
N LEU A 365 -5.84 -7.14 24.94
CA LEU A 365 -6.10 -6.07 23.97
C LEU A 365 -4.92 -5.94 23.00
N LYS A 366 -5.23 -5.77 21.72
CA LYS A 366 -4.23 -5.47 20.70
C LYS A 366 -3.89 -3.97 20.74
N PHE A 367 -2.63 -3.65 20.48
CA PHE A 367 -2.18 -2.28 20.24
C PHE A 367 -1.22 -2.25 19.07
N GLY A 368 -1.35 -1.25 18.22
CA GLY A 368 -0.48 -1.00 17.08
C GLY A 368 0.72 -0.15 17.50
N VAL A 369 1.86 -0.40 16.87
CA VAL A 369 3.08 0.39 17.01
C VAL A 369 3.57 0.83 15.63
N ALA A 370 4.13 2.03 15.58
CA ALA A 370 4.73 2.61 14.38
C ALA A 370 6.18 2.98 14.68
N TYR A 371 7.08 2.56 13.80
CA TYR A 371 8.51 2.80 13.91
C TYR A 371 9.03 3.55 12.69
N LYS A 372 9.96 4.48 12.94
CA LYS A 372 10.71 5.19 11.91
C LYS A 372 12.19 4.93 12.11
N ALA A 373 12.89 4.59 11.04
CA ALA A 373 14.35 4.61 11.02
C ALA A 373 14.85 5.82 10.24
N LYS A 374 15.97 6.38 10.72
CA LYS A 374 16.72 7.43 10.02
C LYS A 374 18.18 7.02 9.92
N PHE A 375 18.78 7.31 8.78
CA PHE A 375 20.17 6.94 8.48
C PHE A 375 20.98 8.15 8.01
N ASN A 376 22.26 8.12 8.33
CA ASN A 376 23.27 9.05 7.85
C ASN A 376 24.50 8.25 7.42
N PHE A 377 24.59 8.02 6.11
CA PHE A 377 25.64 7.26 5.46
C PHE A 377 26.79 8.18 5.01
N LYS A 378 27.98 7.59 4.97
CA LYS A 378 29.22 8.26 4.54
C LYS A 378 29.82 7.48 3.39
N ALA A 379 30.36 8.19 2.42
CA ALA A 379 31.06 7.58 1.30
C ALA A 379 32.21 6.69 1.76
N ALA A 380 32.32 5.52 1.14
CA ALA A 380 33.50 4.69 1.22
C ALA A 380 34.49 5.14 0.15
N ASP A 381 35.77 5.22 0.52
CA ASP A 381 36.83 5.56 -0.43
C ASP A 381 36.80 4.58 -1.62
N ARG A 382 36.72 5.14 -2.83
CA ARG A 382 36.56 4.42 -4.11
C ARG A 382 35.55 3.26 -4.03
N LEU A 383 34.39 3.44 -3.39
CA LEU A 383 33.34 2.41 -3.26
C LEU A 383 33.79 1.13 -2.50
N GLY A 384 34.89 1.21 -1.74
CA GLY A 384 35.54 0.04 -1.13
C GLY A 384 36.40 -0.76 -2.11
N TRP A 385 36.77 -0.21 -3.26
CA TRP A 385 37.67 -0.88 -4.20
C TRP A 385 39.12 -0.72 -3.79
N LEU A 386 39.87 -1.83 -3.82
CA LEU A 386 41.26 -1.84 -3.41
C LEU A 386 42.18 -2.05 -4.61
N SER A 387 43.01 -1.04 -4.89
CA SER A 387 44.03 -1.10 -5.93
C SER A 387 45.13 -2.12 -5.60
N LYS A 388 45.93 -2.48 -6.62
CA LYS A 388 47.13 -3.28 -6.42
C LYS A 388 48.10 -2.56 -5.48
N ILE A 389 48.78 -3.34 -4.65
CA ILE A 389 49.82 -2.86 -3.75
C ILE A 389 51.15 -3.48 -4.19
N ASP A 390 52.11 -2.64 -4.56
CA ASP A 390 53.46 -3.10 -4.88
C ASP A 390 54.35 -3.13 -3.63
N ILE A 391 55.06 -4.24 -3.46
CA ILE A 391 56.04 -4.46 -2.38
C ILE A 391 57.42 -4.51 -3.03
N ILE A 392 58.33 -3.62 -2.60
CA ILE A 392 59.64 -3.41 -3.22
C ILE A 392 60.75 -3.77 -2.20
N GLY A 393 61.89 -4.26 -2.69
CA GLY A 393 63.10 -4.48 -1.89
C GLY A 393 63.20 -5.87 -1.24
N LYS A 394 64.02 -5.98 -0.18
CA LYS A 394 64.33 -7.27 0.47
C LYS A 394 63.11 -7.96 1.09
N ASN A 395 62.10 -7.18 1.49
CA ASN A 395 60.86 -7.70 2.08
C ASN A 395 59.97 -8.42 1.05
N ALA A 396 60.10 -8.09 -0.24
CA ALA A 396 59.24 -8.64 -1.31
C ALA A 396 59.40 -10.16 -1.45
N SER A 397 60.61 -10.70 -1.34
CA SER A 397 60.86 -12.14 -1.45
C SER A 397 60.20 -12.94 -0.32
N ILE A 398 60.31 -12.44 0.92
CA ILE A 398 59.73 -13.07 2.10
C ILE A 398 58.21 -13.07 2.02
N VAL A 399 57.61 -11.90 1.71
CA VAL A 399 56.15 -11.78 1.58
C VAL A 399 55.64 -12.61 0.40
N SER A 400 56.34 -12.63 -0.73
CA SER A 400 55.93 -13.45 -1.89
C SER A 400 55.92 -14.93 -1.56
N LYS A 401 56.93 -15.43 -0.83
CA LYS A 401 56.99 -16.82 -0.39
C LYS A 401 55.83 -17.16 0.56
N TYR A 402 55.58 -16.28 1.54
CA TYR A 402 54.46 -16.43 2.47
C TYR A 402 53.10 -16.46 1.75
N LEU A 403 52.82 -15.45 0.91
CA LEU A 403 51.56 -15.35 0.19
C LEU A 403 51.34 -16.53 -0.77
N SER A 404 52.39 -17.01 -1.44
CA SER A 404 52.29 -18.18 -2.31
C SER A 404 51.85 -19.43 -1.52
N SER A 405 52.44 -19.66 -0.34
CA SER A 405 52.04 -20.76 0.53
C SER A 405 50.62 -20.58 1.08
N LEU A 406 50.25 -19.37 1.51
CA LEU A 406 48.92 -19.06 2.01
C LEU A 406 47.84 -19.27 0.94
N LEU A 407 48.08 -18.79 -0.28
CA LEU A 407 47.14 -18.92 -1.40
C LEU A 407 46.88 -20.38 -1.79
N ASN A 408 47.88 -21.26 -1.63
CA ASN A 408 47.71 -22.70 -1.88
C ASN A 408 46.79 -23.38 -0.86
N LEU A 409 46.62 -22.80 0.33
CA LEU A 409 45.72 -23.30 1.37
C LEU A 409 44.28 -22.78 1.23
N LEU A 410 44.06 -21.76 0.39
CA LEU A 410 42.76 -21.11 0.25
C LEU A 410 41.96 -21.73 -0.91
N PRO A 411 40.76 -22.26 -0.66
CA PRO A 411 39.90 -22.77 -1.72
C PRO A 411 39.43 -21.63 -2.63
N LYS A 412 39.45 -21.86 -3.95
CA LYS A 412 39.05 -20.85 -4.93
C LYS A 412 37.53 -20.67 -4.95
N GLY A 413 37.07 -19.42 -5.11
CA GLY A 413 35.65 -19.11 -5.28
C GLY A 413 34.82 -19.02 -3.99
N GLU A 414 35.38 -19.34 -2.82
CA GLU A 414 34.66 -19.24 -1.55
C GLU A 414 34.68 -17.81 -0.99
N GLN A 415 33.56 -17.36 -0.42
CA GLN A 415 33.45 -16.05 0.22
C GLN A 415 34.47 -15.86 1.35
N LYS A 416 34.76 -16.92 2.12
CA LYS A 416 35.83 -16.93 3.13
C LYS A 416 37.18 -16.53 2.52
N THR A 417 37.56 -17.14 1.40
CA THR A 417 38.80 -16.84 0.68
C THR A 417 38.79 -15.40 0.17
N LEU A 418 37.70 -14.96 -0.46
CA LEU A 418 37.59 -13.60 -0.99
C LEU A 418 37.74 -12.53 0.11
N ALA A 419 37.13 -12.75 1.27
CA ALA A 419 37.27 -11.85 2.42
C ALA A 419 38.72 -11.80 2.92
N ILE A 420 39.44 -12.93 2.97
CA ILE A 420 40.86 -12.96 3.34
C ILE A 420 41.71 -12.19 2.32
N LEU A 421 41.53 -12.43 1.02
CA LEU A 421 42.25 -11.71 -0.04
C LEU A 421 42.00 -10.20 -0.02
N TYR A 422 40.79 -9.80 0.37
CA TYR A 422 40.43 -8.40 0.56
C TYR A 422 41.16 -7.80 1.77
N LYS A 423 41.20 -8.49 2.92
CA LYS A 423 41.95 -8.05 4.12
C LYS A 423 43.44 -7.87 3.85
N LEU A 424 44.05 -8.76 3.07
CA LEU A 424 45.46 -8.67 2.68
C LEU A 424 45.80 -7.37 1.92
N ARG A 425 44.81 -6.73 1.28
CA ARG A 425 45.00 -5.41 0.64
C ARG A 425 44.63 -4.22 1.52
N ARG A 426 44.07 -4.46 2.71
CA ARG A 426 43.72 -3.41 3.68
C ARG A 426 44.75 -3.24 4.77
N VAL A 427 45.44 -4.32 5.14
CA VAL A 427 46.45 -4.31 6.20
C VAL A 427 47.75 -3.69 5.70
N SER A 428 48.52 -3.09 6.63
CA SER A 428 49.78 -2.46 6.28
C SER A 428 50.81 -3.47 5.77
N LYS A 429 51.74 -2.99 4.94
CA LYS A 429 52.81 -3.84 4.38
C LYS A 429 53.71 -4.42 5.47
N ASP A 430 53.92 -3.65 6.55
CA ASP A 430 54.79 -4.03 7.65
C ASP A 430 54.17 -5.14 8.50
N ASP A 431 52.87 -5.10 8.76
CA ASP A 431 52.18 -6.15 9.50
C ASP A 431 52.19 -7.48 8.74
N ILE A 432 51.96 -7.44 7.42
CA ILE A 432 52.06 -8.63 6.56
C ILE A 432 53.49 -9.18 6.57
N PHE A 433 54.48 -8.30 6.54
CA PHE A 433 55.88 -8.70 6.59
C PHE A 433 56.26 -9.34 7.93
N GLN A 434 55.84 -8.77 9.06
CA GLN A 434 56.08 -9.33 10.38
C GLN A 434 55.45 -10.72 10.51
N LEU A 435 54.19 -10.88 10.09
CA LEU A 435 53.52 -12.17 10.10
C LEU A 435 54.25 -13.18 9.20
N ALA A 436 54.64 -12.76 7.99
CA ALA A 436 55.39 -13.61 7.08
C ALA A 436 56.73 -14.06 7.67
N GLN A 437 57.44 -13.20 8.41
CA GLN A 437 58.66 -13.57 9.11
C GLN A 437 58.40 -14.60 10.21
N THR A 438 57.37 -14.39 11.02
CA THR A 438 57.01 -15.31 12.11
C THR A 438 56.63 -16.69 11.57
N SER A 439 55.71 -16.76 10.59
CA SER A 439 55.23 -18.05 10.07
C SER A 439 56.29 -18.80 9.26
N LEU A 440 57.18 -18.10 8.55
CA LEU A 440 58.27 -18.75 7.79
C LEU A 440 59.46 -19.16 8.68
N ALA A 441 59.59 -18.59 9.89
CA ALA A 441 60.57 -19.02 10.88
C ALA A 441 60.11 -20.26 11.67
N ASP A 442 58.80 -20.54 11.71
CA ASP A 442 58.24 -21.76 12.28
C ASP A 442 58.63 -22.99 11.43
N PRO A 443 59.11 -24.10 12.05
CA PRO A 443 59.39 -25.35 11.34
C PRO A 443 58.21 -25.91 10.53
N MET A 444 56.96 -25.63 10.94
CA MET A 444 55.74 -26.04 10.25
C MET A 444 55.38 -25.12 9.07
N GLY A 445 56.01 -23.95 8.96
CA GLY A 445 55.76 -22.98 7.90
C GLY A 445 54.35 -22.37 7.95
N VAL A 446 53.81 -22.03 6.77
CA VAL A 446 52.45 -21.46 6.64
C VAL A 446 51.42 -22.58 6.68
N THR A 447 50.46 -22.49 7.60
CA THR A 447 49.47 -23.55 7.87
C THR A 447 48.04 -23.02 7.95
N SER A 448 47.07 -23.86 8.34
CA SER A 448 45.70 -23.44 8.59
C SER A 448 45.59 -22.40 9.72
N VAL A 449 46.58 -22.32 10.62
CA VAL A 449 46.63 -21.31 11.68
C VAL A 449 46.70 -19.91 11.08
N ASP A 450 47.45 -19.71 9.99
CA ASP A 450 47.50 -18.44 9.27
C ASP A 450 46.15 -18.12 8.61
N VAL A 451 45.50 -19.12 8.03
CA VAL A 451 44.16 -18.96 7.44
C VAL A 451 43.15 -18.53 8.50
N ASP A 452 43.20 -19.13 9.69
CA ASP A 452 42.33 -18.80 10.81
C ASP A 452 42.64 -17.43 11.41
N TYR A 453 43.92 -17.05 11.49
CA TYR A 453 44.34 -15.69 11.85
C TYR A 453 43.67 -14.67 10.92
N TRP A 454 43.84 -14.82 9.60
CA TRP A 454 43.26 -13.90 8.62
C TRP A 454 41.73 -13.94 8.62
N HIS A 455 41.13 -15.11 8.83
CA HIS A 455 39.68 -15.25 8.92
C HIS A 455 39.11 -14.50 10.12
N ASN A 456 39.77 -14.59 11.29
CA ASN A 456 39.30 -14.02 12.55
C ASN A 456 39.72 -12.56 12.77
N LEU A 457 40.71 -12.05 12.03
CA LEU A 457 41.13 -10.64 12.09
C LEU A 457 39.95 -9.71 11.80
N GLU A 458 39.61 -8.83 12.75
CA GLU A 458 38.59 -7.79 12.57
C GLU A 458 39.24 -6.46 12.16
N LEU A 459 38.86 -5.94 11.00
CA LEU A 459 39.31 -4.64 10.51
C LEU A 459 38.27 -3.56 10.78
N THR A 460 38.72 -2.30 10.85
CA THR A 460 37.82 -1.15 10.94
C THR A 460 36.87 -1.10 9.74
N PRO A 461 35.62 -0.65 9.93
CA PRO A 461 34.69 -0.41 8.83
C PRO A 461 35.26 0.47 7.72
N ILE A 462 34.94 0.17 6.45
CA ILE A 462 35.36 0.97 5.29
C ILE A 462 34.68 2.35 5.23
N ALA A 463 33.60 2.53 6.00
CA ALA A 463 32.90 3.80 6.17
C ALA A 463 32.27 3.84 7.57
N GLN A 464 31.98 5.04 8.06
CA GLN A 464 31.36 5.26 9.37
C GLN A 464 29.91 5.69 9.15
N HIS A 465 28.97 4.81 9.48
CA HIS A 465 27.54 5.08 9.34
C HIS A 465 26.91 5.30 10.70
N THR A 466 25.84 6.10 10.72
CA THR A 466 25.01 6.24 11.90
C THR A 466 23.55 6.06 11.52
N GLY A 467 22.78 5.47 12.42
CA GLY A 467 21.34 5.31 12.22
C GLY A 467 20.64 5.12 13.54
N LYS A 468 19.32 5.24 13.51
CA LYS A 468 18.48 5.01 14.68
C LYS A 468 17.11 4.51 14.24
N VAL A 469 16.61 3.47 14.91
CA VAL A 469 15.25 2.98 14.82
C VAL A 469 14.49 3.47 16.06
N VAL A 470 13.34 4.10 15.89
CA VAL A 470 12.58 4.72 16.99
C VAL A 470 11.10 4.45 16.84
N LYS A 471 10.43 4.10 17.94
CA LYS A 471 8.97 4.09 18.04
C LYS A 471 8.43 5.52 17.99
N VAL A 472 7.61 5.80 16.99
CA VAL A 472 7.01 7.14 16.76
C VAL A 472 5.51 7.18 17.04
N GLY A 473 4.86 6.03 17.23
CA GLY A 473 3.44 5.96 17.58
C GLY A 473 3.08 4.64 18.25
N GLN A 474 2.09 4.70 19.14
CA GLN A 474 1.49 3.55 19.78
C GLN A 474 0.04 3.87 20.12
N GLY A 475 -0.87 2.92 19.90
CA GLY A 475 -2.28 3.09 20.24
C GLY A 475 -3.06 1.79 20.22
N TYR A 476 -4.23 1.76 20.87
CA TYR A 476 -5.06 0.55 20.95
C TYR A 476 -5.70 0.19 19.60
N LEU A 477 -5.93 -1.12 19.41
CA LEU A 477 -6.64 -1.69 18.27
C LEU A 477 -7.76 -2.57 18.81
N PHE A 478 -8.94 -1.98 18.94
CA PHE A 478 -10.09 -2.67 19.51
C PHE A 478 -11.36 -2.33 18.75
N HIS A 479 -12.20 -3.35 18.53
CA HIS A 479 -13.57 -3.17 18.07
C HIS A 479 -14.49 -4.13 18.82
N ASN A 480 -15.69 -3.67 19.20
CA ASN A 480 -16.65 -4.44 19.99
C ASN A 480 -17.50 -5.40 19.15
N ALA A 481 -17.60 -5.18 17.83
CA ALA A 481 -18.34 -6.06 16.93
C ALA A 481 -17.60 -7.38 16.67
N LEU A 482 -18.38 -8.42 16.35
CA LEU A 482 -17.86 -9.68 15.83
C LEU A 482 -17.04 -9.43 14.56
N ARG A 483 -15.98 -10.21 14.34
CA ARG A 483 -15.03 -10.08 13.21
C ARG A 483 -15.67 -9.76 11.86
N GLN A 484 -16.77 -10.43 11.52
CA GLN A 484 -17.48 -10.24 10.25
C GLN A 484 -18.08 -8.82 10.06
N ASN A 485 -18.34 -8.12 11.16
CA ASN A 485 -18.93 -6.77 11.20
C ASN A 485 -17.92 -5.71 11.65
N GLN A 486 -16.62 -6.05 11.74
CA GLN A 486 -15.59 -5.09 12.09
C GLN A 486 -15.26 -4.18 10.90
N PRO A 487 -14.67 -3.00 11.15
CA PRO A 487 -14.08 -2.17 10.11
C PRO A 487 -13.01 -2.94 9.34
N GLN A 488 -12.93 -2.72 8.03
CA GLN A 488 -12.12 -3.55 7.15
C GLN A 488 -10.84 -2.84 6.69
N ILE A 489 -9.70 -3.31 7.19
CA ILE A 489 -8.38 -3.09 6.58
C ILE A 489 -7.79 -4.42 6.16
N LYS A 490 -7.33 -4.51 4.91
CA LYS A 490 -6.86 -5.75 4.28
C LYS A 490 -5.42 -5.63 3.82
N PHE A 491 -4.59 -6.58 4.22
CA PHE A 491 -3.18 -6.66 3.88
C PHE A 491 -2.91 -7.81 2.90
N PRO A 492 -1.97 -7.67 1.94
CA PRO A 492 -1.63 -8.75 1.03
C PRO A 492 -1.04 -9.93 1.80
N ASN A 493 -1.41 -11.15 1.44
CA ASN A 493 -0.86 -12.39 1.95
C ASN A 493 -0.47 -13.27 0.76
N VAL A 494 0.83 -13.40 0.53
CA VAL A 494 1.35 -14.08 -0.67
C VAL A 494 1.05 -15.57 -0.65
N GLY A 495 1.27 -16.25 0.49
CA GLY A 495 1.02 -17.69 0.61
C GLY A 495 -0.45 -18.10 0.38
N ARG A 496 -1.40 -17.18 0.58
CA ARG A 496 -2.82 -17.40 0.28
C ARG A 496 -3.29 -16.75 -1.02
N LYS A 497 -2.43 -16.01 -1.73
CA LYS A 497 -2.74 -15.30 -2.99
C LYS A 497 -3.95 -14.38 -2.89
N GLY A 498 -4.01 -13.56 -1.82
CA GLY A 498 -5.14 -12.66 -1.57
C GLY A 498 -4.85 -11.60 -0.52
N CYS A 499 -5.83 -10.76 -0.24
CA CYS A 499 -5.77 -9.72 0.80
C CYS A 499 -6.61 -10.14 2.00
N ILE A 500 -6.01 -10.19 3.20
CA ILE A 500 -6.62 -10.70 4.44
C ILE A 500 -6.96 -9.54 5.38
N SER A 501 -8.15 -9.60 5.97
CA SER A 501 -8.64 -8.63 6.94
C SER A 501 -7.97 -8.80 8.30
N PHE A 502 -7.57 -7.68 8.90
CA PHE A 502 -7.14 -7.64 10.29
C PHE A 502 -8.32 -7.91 11.24
N ASP A 503 -8.07 -8.62 12.34
CA ASP A 503 -9.05 -8.93 13.36
C ASP A 503 -8.80 -8.06 14.60
N PHE A 504 -9.75 -7.18 14.92
CA PHE A 504 -9.70 -6.28 16.08
C PHE A 504 -10.24 -6.91 17.36
N SER A 505 -10.67 -8.17 17.31
CA SER A 505 -11.18 -8.88 18.49
C SER A 505 -10.04 -9.05 19.51
N PRO A 506 -10.33 -8.84 20.81
CA PRO A 506 -9.36 -9.10 21.86
C PRO A 506 -9.11 -10.61 21.97
N VAL A 507 -7.91 -10.98 22.44
CA VAL A 507 -7.51 -12.38 22.64
C VAL A 507 -8.20 -12.98 23.87
N LYS A 508 -8.51 -12.15 24.87
CA LYS A 508 -9.25 -12.51 26.08
C LYS A 508 -10.57 -11.73 26.12
N SER A 509 -11.56 -12.23 26.85
CA SER A 509 -12.79 -11.46 27.09
C SER A 509 -12.48 -10.21 27.90
N VAL A 510 -12.68 -9.04 27.30
CA VAL A 510 -12.50 -7.75 27.94
C VAL A 510 -13.85 -7.31 28.52
N ASP A 511 -13.86 -6.76 29.74
CA ASP A 511 -15.07 -6.23 30.35
C ASP A 511 -15.65 -5.09 29.48
N LYS A 512 -16.97 -5.03 29.36
CA LYS A 512 -17.66 -4.04 28.51
C LYS A 512 -17.45 -2.59 29.01
N SER A 513 -16.99 -2.43 30.25
CA SER A 513 -16.69 -1.14 30.89
C SER A 513 -15.32 -0.55 30.50
N SER A 514 -14.40 -1.33 29.92
CA SER A 514 -13.00 -0.94 29.66
C SER A 514 -12.65 -0.80 28.17
N LYS A 515 -13.57 -0.25 27.37
CA LYS A 515 -13.34 -0.05 25.92
C LYS A 515 -12.33 1.09 25.68
N PRO A 516 -11.14 0.82 25.11
CA PRO A 516 -10.18 1.88 24.83
C PRO A 516 -10.58 2.67 23.59
N ASN A 517 -10.43 3.99 23.65
CA ASN A 517 -10.45 4.82 22.45
C ASN A 517 -9.21 4.49 21.60
N CYS A 518 -9.37 4.55 20.28
CA CYS A 518 -8.34 4.19 19.31
C CYS A 518 -8.03 5.40 18.44
N ASP A 519 -6.74 5.72 18.26
CA ASP A 519 -6.22 6.59 17.19
C ASP A 519 -4.83 6.08 16.84
N THR A 520 -4.80 5.03 16.02
CA THR A 520 -3.65 4.15 15.89
C THR A 520 -3.22 4.02 14.45
N ILE A 521 -1.94 4.27 14.17
CA ILE A 521 -1.36 4.04 12.85
C ILE A 521 -1.26 2.52 12.62
N MET A 522 -1.95 2.03 11.58
CA MET A 522 -1.97 0.62 11.21
C MET A 522 -1.10 0.30 10.00
N TYR A 523 -0.89 1.29 9.12
CA TYR A 523 -0.06 1.12 7.94
C TYR A 523 0.62 2.43 7.59
N GLY A 524 1.83 2.36 7.04
CA GLY A 524 2.48 3.51 6.46
C GLY A 524 3.41 3.11 5.33
N TYR A 525 3.50 3.96 4.33
CA TYR A 525 4.30 3.76 3.13
C TYR A 525 4.80 5.10 2.62
N TYR A 526 5.93 5.08 1.90
CA TYR A 526 6.43 6.27 1.21
C TYR A 526 5.93 6.29 -0.22
N VAL A 527 5.44 7.46 -0.62
CA VAL A 527 5.30 7.84 -2.02
C VAL A 527 6.37 8.88 -2.28
N GLU A 528 7.42 8.49 -3.01
CA GLU A 528 8.64 9.29 -3.15
C GLU A 528 9.20 9.68 -1.78
N ASP A 529 9.16 10.95 -1.39
CA ASP A 529 9.62 11.45 -0.10
C ASP A 529 8.49 11.78 0.89
N SER A 530 7.23 11.54 0.49
CA SER A 530 6.03 11.79 1.28
C SER A 530 5.62 10.54 2.06
N LEU A 531 5.66 10.60 3.40
CA LEU A 531 5.16 9.52 4.26
C LEU A 531 3.63 9.58 4.33
N LYS A 532 2.97 8.55 3.81
CA LYS A 532 1.53 8.35 3.90
C LYS A 532 1.22 7.33 4.99
N VAL A 533 0.18 7.57 5.79
CA VAL A 533 -0.25 6.65 6.85
C VAL A 533 -1.74 6.36 6.75
N VAL A 534 -2.13 5.17 7.21
CA VAL A 534 -3.52 4.76 7.46
C VAL A 534 -3.70 4.63 8.97
N LYS A 535 -4.71 5.30 9.50
CA LYS A 535 -5.02 5.31 10.91
C LYS A 535 -6.40 4.74 11.18
N TYR A 536 -6.48 3.93 12.22
CA TYR A 536 -7.71 3.41 12.79
C TYR A 536 -8.16 4.30 13.95
N PHE A 537 -9.39 4.78 13.89
CA PHE A 537 -9.98 5.69 14.85
C PHE A 537 -11.29 5.17 15.42
N VAL A 538 -11.42 5.15 16.75
CA VAL A 538 -12.69 4.91 17.41
C VAL A 538 -12.79 5.75 18.67
N ASP A 539 -13.91 6.46 18.81
CA ASP A 539 -14.33 7.06 20.07
C ASP A 539 -15.64 6.41 20.51
N TRP A 540 -15.62 5.76 21.67
CA TRP A 540 -16.81 5.08 22.23
C TRP A 540 -17.74 6.03 22.96
N ARG A 541 -17.34 7.29 23.15
CA ARG A 541 -18.20 8.31 23.74
C ARG A 541 -19.32 8.64 22.77
N SER A 542 -20.49 8.88 23.33
CA SER A 542 -21.62 9.41 22.58
C SER A 542 -22.30 10.49 23.38
N TYR A 543 -22.94 11.40 22.68
CA TYR A 543 -23.75 12.45 23.29
C TYR A 543 -25.18 12.37 22.75
N ILE A 544 -26.12 12.84 23.57
CA ILE A 544 -27.51 13.03 23.19
C ILE A 544 -27.58 14.46 22.67
N ALA A 545 -27.97 14.64 21.41
CA ALA A 545 -28.13 15.96 20.84
C ALA A 545 -29.37 16.65 21.45
N GLU A 546 -29.26 17.95 21.72
CA GLU A 546 -30.30 18.72 22.41
C GLU A 546 -31.58 18.91 21.56
N TYR A 547 -32.70 19.07 22.25
CA TYR A 547 -33.98 19.47 21.67
C TYR A 547 -33.94 20.95 21.29
N SER A 548 -34.47 21.30 20.13
CA SER A 548 -34.67 22.70 19.75
C SER A 548 -36.04 22.87 19.12
N GLY A 549 -36.80 23.85 19.59
CA GLY A 549 -38.17 24.05 19.15
C GLY A 549 -38.90 25.08 20.00
N ASN A 550 -40.13 25.38 19.62
CA ASN A 550 -41.01 26.31 20.32
C ASN A 550 -42.24 25.62 20.91
N PHE A 551 -42.20 24.30 21.13
CA PHE A 551 -43.31 23.59 21.76
C PHE A 551 -43.56 24.15 23.16
N GLU A 552 -44.83 24.38 23.47
CA GLU A 552 -45.29 24.93 24.73
C GLU A 552 -46.07 23.86 25.50
N ARG A 553 -46.28 24.08 26.80
CA ARG A 553 -47.06 23.15 27.63
C ARG A 553 -48.50 22.97 27.12
N ILE A 554 -49.06 24.00 26.49
CA ILE A 554 -50.43 24.01 25.98
C ILE A 554 -50.40 24.49 24.52
N MET A 555 -50.72 23.59 23.60
CA MET A 555 -50.70 23.86 22.16
C MET A 555 -52.11 23.67 21.60
N ILE A 556 -52.96 24.71 21.63
CA ILE A 556 -54.36 24.60 21.20
C ILE A 556 -54.56 25.26 19.83
N VAL A 557 -54.35 26.58 19.72
CA VAL A 557 -54.36 27.34 18.45
C VAL A 557 -53.05 28.10 18.28
N GLY A 558 -52.40 27.97 17.12
CA GLY A 558 -51.05 28.47 16.89
C GLY A 558 -50.25 27.59 15.94
N SER A 559 -48.94 27.83 15.84
CA SER A 559 -48.02 27.03 15.02
C SER A 559 -46.77 26.72 15.81
N TRP A 560 -46.47 25.43 15.97
CA TRP A 560 -45.33 24.95 16.72
C TRP A 560 -44.49 24.01 15.87
N GLU A 561 -43.17 24.11 16.04
CA GLU A 561 -42.17 23.27 15.39
C GLU A 561 -41.18 22.78 16.45
N GLN A 562 -40.93 21.47 16.46
CA GLN A 562 -39.91 20.84 17.29
C GLN A 562 -39.05 19.92 16.45
N LEU A 563 -37.74 20.07 16.61
CA LEU A 563 -36.73 19.15 16.10
C LEU A 563 -36.21 18.30 17.26
N GLU A 564 -36.45 17.00 17.18
CA GLU A 564 -35.94 16.00 18.11
C GLU A 564 -34.87 15.16 17.45
N ARG A 565 -33.72 15.00 18.11
CA ARG A 565 -32.69 14.06 17.69
C ARG A 565 -32.68 12.89 18.66
N VAL A 566 -33.17 11.74 18.21
CA VAL A 566 -33.34 10.56 19.06
C VAL A 566 -32.12 9.65 18.94
N GLY A 567 -31.40 9.54 20.06
CA GLY A 567 -30.38 8.52 20.32
C GLY A 567 -28.93 9.01 20.29
N SER A 568 -28.03 8.04 20.45
CA SER A 568 -26.60 8.23 20.66
C SER A 568 -25.90 8.66 19.36
N THR A 569 -25.39 9.90 19.29
CA THR A 569 -24.59 10.39 18.16
C THR A 569 -23.13 10.00 18.36
N SER A 570 -22.50 9.44 17.33
CA SER A 570 -21.08 9.06 17.34
C SER A 570 -20.40 9.33 15.99
N LEU A 571 -19.08 9.46 16.01
CA LEU A 571 -18.27 9.57 14.79
C LEU A 571 -18.13 8.19 14.16
N GLN A 572 -18.50 8.06 12.87
CA GLN A 572 -18.35 6.82 12.11
C GLN A 572 -17.29 6.97 10.99
N GLY A 573 -16.96 5.84 10.35
CA GLY A 573 -15.96 5.76 9.27
C GLY A 573 -14.71 4.98 9.67
N TYR A 574 -14.31 5.02 10.94
CA TYR A 574 -13.24 4.23 11.58
C TYR A 574 -11.83 4.26 10.98
N PHE A 575 -11.64 4.67 9.72
CA PHE A 575 -10.34 4.83 9.09
C PHE A 575 -10.21 6.20 8.44
N TYR A 576 -9.00 6.74 8.50
CA TYR A 576 -8.59 7.93 7.75
C TYR A 576 -7.12 7.80 7.36
N THR A 577 -6.70 8.56 6.35
CA THR A 577 -5.34 8.54 5.82
C THR A 577 -4.71 9.92 5.89
N SER A 578 -3.42 10.03 5.56
CA SER A 578 -2.77 11.34 5.41
C SER A 578 -3.47 12.25 4.40
N ASP A 579 -4.11 11.65 3.38
CA ASP A 579 -4.67 12.39 2.24
C ASP A 579 -6.20 12.51 2.28
N LEU A 580 -6.89 11.58 2.95
CA LEU A 580 -8.34 11.44 2.90
C LEU A 580 -8.92 11.18 4.30
N ASP A 581 -9.86 12.02 4.71
CA ASP A 581 -10.67 11.84 5.92
C ASP A 581 -12.15 11.97 5.57
N TYR A 582 -12.88 10.87 5.69
CA TYR A 582 -14.32 10.81 5.42
C TYR A 582 -15.13 10.56 6.70
N ARG A 583 -14.52 10.68 7.87
CA ARG A 583 -15.22 10.49 9.13
C ARG A 583 -16.28 11.58 9.30
N GLU A 584 -17.47 11.17 9.70
CA GLU A 584 -18.63 12.05 9.84
C GLU A 584 -19.43 11.62 11.07
N THR A 585 -20.06 12.59 11.74
CA THR A 585 -20.93 12.33 12.89
C THR A 585 -22.33 12.01 12.41
N PHE A 586 -22.88 10.88 12.84
CA PHE A 586 -24.23 10.48 12.46
C PHE A 586 -25.15 10.42 13.66
N SER A 587 -26.32 11.03 13.53
CA SER A 587 -27.41 10.92 14.50
C SER A 587 -28.38 9.81 14.09
N PRO A 588 -28.85 8.97 15.03
CA PRO A 588 -29.65 7.79 14.70
C PRO A 588 -31.05 8.11 14.14
N THR A 589 -31.71 9.19 14.56
CA THR A 589 -33.00 9.62 13.99
C THR A 589 -33.20 11.11 14.23
N GLU A 590 -33.60 11.87 13.22
CA GLU A 590 -34.12 13.23 13.38
C GLU A 590 -35.63 13.22 13.14
N ILE A 591 -36.41 13.71 14.09
CA ILE A 591 -37.86 13.84 14.00
C ILE A 591 -38.19 15.32 14.01
N LYS A 592 -38.70 15.83 12.90
CA LYS A 592 -39.25 17.18 12.81
C LYS A 592 -40.77 17.10 12.90
N THR A 593 -41.35 17.64 13.96
CA THR A 593 -42.80 17.69 14.15
C THR A 593 -43.27 19.13 14.03
N THR A 594 -44.26 19.37 13.17
CA THR A 594 -44.95 20.66 13.02
C THR A 594 -46.42 20.47 13.35
N ILE A 595 -46.94 21.25 14.30
CA ILE A 595 -48.35 21.26 14.68
C ILE A 595 -48.93 22.62 14.32
N ILE A 596 -50.00 22.64 13.54
CA ILE A 596 -50.77 23.84 13.23
C ILE A 596 -52.16 23.66 13.85
N GLY A 597 -52.45 24.47 14.86
CA GLY A 597 -53.73 24.53 15.55
C GLY A 597 -54.63 25.61 14.98
N GLU A 598 -55.84 25.26 14.56
CA GLU A 598 -56.86 26.21 14.08
C GLU A 598 -58.15 26.09 14.88
N ASP A 599 -58.70 27.22 15.34
CA ASP A 599 -59.99 27.28 16.02
C ASP A 599 -61.13 26.91 15.06
N LYS A 600 -62.07 26.06 15.51
CA LYS A 600 -63.29 25.69 14.80
C LYS A 600 -64.57 26.15 15.50
N GLY A 601 -64.43 26.89 16.61
CA GLY A 601 -65.53 27.48 17.34
C GLY A 601 -66.24 26.51 18.28
N PHE A 602 -67.31 26.99 18.90
CA PHE A 602 -68.13 26.19 19.81
C PHE A 602 -69.10 25.29 19.07
N ASP A 603 -69.68 24.33 19.80
CA ASP A 603 -70.89 23.64 19.37
C ASP A 603 -71.94 24.62 18.85
N THR A 604 -72.59 24.30 17.73
CA THR A 604 -73.77 25.07 17.31
C THR A 604 -74.98 24.83 18.22
N LYS A 605 -74.97 23.74 19.00
CA LYS A 605 -75.93 23.44 20.07
C LYS A 605 -75.21 22.83 21.27
N PRO A 606 -75.33 23.37 22.49
CA PRO A 606 -74.66 22.83 23.66
C PRO A 606 -75.12 21.40 23.97
N HIS A 607 -74.29 20.65 24.67
CA HIS A 607 -74.63 19.33 25.18
C HIS A 607 -75.53 19.43 26.40
N PHE A 608 -76.41 18.44 26.59
CA PHE A 608 -77.13 18.26 27.84
C PHE A 608 -77.23 16.78 28.22
N SER A 609 -77.35 16.50 29.51
CA SER A 609 -77.66 15.17 30.04
C SER A 609 -78.35 15.26 31.39
N PHE A 610 -79.38 14.44 31.59
CA PHE A 610 -79.92 14.18 32.91
C PHE A 610 -78.92 13.37 33.75
N LEU A 611 -78.98 13.52 35.08
CA LEU A 611 -78.06 12.82 35.99
C LEU A 611 -78.27 11.30 35.96
N PHE A 612 -79.52 10.85 35.85
CA PHE A 612 -79.91 9.46 35.70
C PHE A 612 -81.36 9.39 35.18
N PRO A 613 -81.81 8.24 34.63
CA PRO A 613 -83.19 8.08 34.16
C PRO A 613 -84.22 8.35 35.27
N GLY A 614 -85.20 9.22 35.02
CA GLY A 614 -86.21 9.66 36.01
C GLY A 614 -85.80 10.89 36.84
N SER A 615 -84.56 11.37 36.69
CA SER A 615 -84.05 12.54 37.39
C SER A 615 -84.74 13.83 36.94
N CYS A 616 -85.12 14.69 37.88
CA CYS A 616 -85.65 16.01 37.56
C CYS A 616 -84.58 17.03 37.14
N ASN A 617 -83.30 16.71 37.26
CA ASN A 617 -82.20 17.63 37.01
C ASN A 617 -81.11 17.04 36.11
N GLY A 618 -80.37 17.93 35.46
CA GLY A 618 -79.30 17.57 34.55
C GLY A 618 -78.31 18.71 34.36
N GLU A 619 -77.29 18.44 33.55
CA GLU A 619 -76.24 19.39 33.24
C GLU A 619 -76.28 19.80 31.78
N VAL A 620 -76.01 21.08 31.50
CA VAL A 620 -75.73 21.60 30.16
C VAL A 620 -74.32 22.15 30.13
N TRP A 621 -73.57 21.79 29.08
CA TRP A 621 -72.22 22.29 28.84
C TRP A 621 -71.99 22.48 27.33
N ARG A 622 -70.92 23.15 26.96
CA ARG A 622 -70.47 23.24 25.57
C ARG A 622 -68.97 22.97 25.47
N ASN A 623 -68.53 22.61 24.28
CA ASN A 623 -67.16 22.38 23.92
C ASN A 623 -66.75 23.40 22.85
N ARG A 624 -65.50 23.89 22.93
CA ARG A 624 -64.85 24.64 21.85
C ARG A 624 -63.91 23.72 21.11
N TYR A 625 -64.10 23.60 19.81
CA TYR A 625 -63.36 22.70 18.94
C TYR A 625 -62.19 23.42 18.28
N PHE A 626 -61.12 22.69 18.03
CA PHE A 626 -59.97 23.12 17.26
C PHE A 626 -59.42 21.93 16.48
N THR A 627 -58.73 22.19 15.37
CA THR A 627 -58.05 21.13 14.62
C THR A 627 -56.56 21.21 14.81
N HIS A 628 -55.91 20.07 14.93
CA HIS A 628 -54.46 19.94 14.85
C HIS A 628 -54.10 19.30 13.52
N LYS A 629 -53.40 20.06 12.67
CA LYS A 629 -52.66 19.49 11.55
C LYS A 629 -51.23 19.18 12.01
N THR A 630 -50.93 17.90 12.16
CA THR A 630 -49.62 17.41 12.60
C THR A 630 -48.87 16.86 11.39
N ILE A 631 -47.71 17.44 11.10
CA ILE A 631 -46.77 16.97 10.08
C ILE A 631 -45.52 16.46 10.81
N THR A 632 -45.27 15.16 10.77
CA THR A 632 -44.08 14.54 11.33
C THR A 632 -43.20 14.03 10.19
N THR A 633 -42.02 14.62 10.05
CA THR A 633 -40.98 14.13 9.14
C THR A 633 -39.93 13.39 9.95
N THR A 634 -39.80 12.09 9.73
CA THR A 634 -38.76 11.26 10.35
C THR A 634 -37.66 10.97 9.35
N TYR A 635 -36.46 11.42 9.65
CA TYR A 635 -35.23 11.08 8.95
C TYR A 635 -34.58 9.89 9.67
N ASN A 636 -34.61 8.71 9.04
CA ASN A 636 -33.96 7.53 9.59
C ASN A 636 -32.45 7.56 9.30
N SER A 637 -31.69 6.87 10.16
CA SER A 637 -30.23 6.79 10.25
C SER A 637 -29.45 6.81 8.93
N GLU A 638 -28.36 7.59 8.95
CA GLU A 638 -27.27 7.50 8.00
C GLU A 638 -26.14 6.64 8.57
N SER A 639 -25.41 5.96 7.68
CA SER A 639 -24.21 5.20 8.05
C SER A 639 -23.12 5.36 7.01
N ILE A 640 -21.88 5.29 7.45
CA ILE A 640 -20.72 5.25 6.58
C ILE A 640 -19.83 4.05 6.93
N ALA A 641 -19.37 3.34 5.90
CA ALA A 641 -18.35 2.33 5.99
C ALA A 641 -17.15 2.74 5.12
N ILE A 642 -15.95 2.64 5.69
CA ILE A 642 -14.69 2.85 5.00
C ILE A 642 -13.93 1.52 5.01
N GLY A 643 -13.51 1.07 3.83
CA GLY A 643 -12.69 -0.11 3.64
C GLY A 643 -11.31 0.29 3.08
N ILE A 644 -10.24 -0.28 3.63
CA ILE A 644 -8.87 -0.08 3.16
C ILE A 644 -8.34 -1.41 2.61
N CYS A 645 -7.73 -1.36 1.42
CA CYS A 645 -7.00 -2.48 0.85
C CYS A 645 -5.61 -2.03 0.44
N ILE A 646 -4.57 -2.68 0.97
CA ILE A 646 -3.23 -2.62 0.41
C ILE A 646 -3.22 -3.62 -0.75
N PRO A 647 -3.09 -3.18 -2.02
CA PRO A 647 -3.22 -4.07 -3.14
C PRO A 647 -2.07 -5.07 -3.22
N PHE A 648 -2.36 -6.23 -3.79
CA PHE A 648 -1.38 -7.23 -4.16
C PHE A 648 -0.44 -6.68 -5.24
N PHE A 649 0.81 -7.11 -5.24
CA PHE A 649 1.90 -6.61 -6.10
C PHE A 649 2.36 -5.17 -5.88
N ASP A 650 1.61 -4.28 -5.21
CA ASP A 650 2.09 -2.92 -4.88
C ASP A 650 1.76 -2.53 -3.44
N ARG A 651 2.74 -2.73 -2.56
CA ARG A 651 2.55 -2.39 -1.14
C ARG A 651 2.66 -0.89 -0.87
N ASN A 652 3.32 -0.10 -1.73
CA ASN A 652 3.47 1.35 -1.48
C ASN A 652 2.29 2.13 -2.04
N SER A 653 1.08 1.60 -1.82
CA SER A 653 -0.18 2.18 -2.28
C SER A 653 -1.36 1.68 -1.44
N ILE A 654 -2.48 2.40 -1.48
CA ILE A 654 -3.72 1.96 -0.84
C ILE A 654 -4.94 2.26 -1.71
N LEU A 655 -5.92 1.38 -1.66
CA LEU A 655 -7.28 1.60 -2.14
C LEU A 655 -8.18 1.90 -0.95
N LEU A 656 -8.86 3.04 -0.99
CA LEU A 656 -9.84 3.47 0.00
C LEU A 656 -11.23 3.45 -0.62
N ALA A 657 -12.06 2.52 -0.15
CA ALA A 657 -13.45 2.38 -0.56
C ALA A 657 -14.36 3.04 0.47
N LYS A 658 -15.32 3.83 0.01
CA LYS A 658 -16.35 4.47 0.83
C LYS A 658 -17.73 3.98 0.40
N LYS A 659 -18.57 3.65 1.38
CA LYS A 659 -19.99 3.34 1.22
C LYS A 659 -20.77 4.17 2.23
N LYS A 660 -21.63 5.06 1.75
CA LYS A 660 -22.57 5.83 2.58
C LYS A 660 -23.99 5.34 2.28
N ALA A 661 -24.69 4.89 3.30
CA ALA A 661 -26.09 4.50 3.20
C ALA A 661 -26.94 5.48 3.99
N THR A 662 -27.93 6.08 3.32
CA THR A 662 -28.93 6.94 3.94
C THR A 662 -30.24 6.15 3.94
N SER A 663 -30.86 6.03 5.11
CA SER A 663 -32.13 5.32 5.21
C SER A 663 -33.31 6.23 4.88
N SER A 664 -34.51 5.65 4.91
CA SER A 664 -35.74 6.25 4.39
C SER A 664 -36.17 7.50 5.15
N THR A 665 -36.77 8.45 4.44
CA THR A 665 -37.56 9.52 5.04
C THR A 665 -39.02 9.10 5.05
N SER A 666 -39.68 9.16 6.21
CA SER A 666 -41.13 9.00 6.31
C SER A 666 -41.79 10.31 6.68
N ASN A 667 -42.71 10.76 5.85
CA ASN A 667 -43.58 11.90 6.13
C ASN A 667 -44.93 11.36 6.58
N HIS A 668 -45.35 11.74 7.77
CA HIS A 668 -46.68 11.48 8.29
C HIS A 668 -47.42 12.81 8.39
N GLU A 669 -48.60 12.89 7.77
CA GLU A 669 -49.49 14.06 7.90
C GLU A 669 -50.84 13.59 8.42
N GLN A 670 -51.29 14.19 9.51
CA GLN A 670 -52.56 13.90 10.15
C GLN A 670 -53.33 15.19 10.43
N LEU A 671 -54.65 15.14 10.28
CA LEU A 671 -55.57 16.19 10.71
C LEU A 671 -56.61 15.58 11.66
N GLU A 672 -56.63 16.04 12.90
CA GLU A 672 -57.59 15.61 13.93
C GLU A 672 -58.44 16.78 14.42
N LEU A 673 -59.69 16.51 14.81
CA LEU A 673 -60.55 17.45 15.51
C LEU A 673 -60.52 17.15 17.00
N LEU A 674 -60.13 18.15 17.78
CA LEU A 674 -60.02 18.10 19.24
C LEU A 674 -60.96 19.14 19.85
N TYR A 675 -61.16 19.06 21.17
CA TYR A 675 -62.01 20.01 21.89
C TYR A 675 -61.54 20.27 23.31
N VAL A 676 -61.86 21.46 23.81
CA VAL A 676 -61.81 21.82 25.24
C VAL A 676 -63.23 22.09 25.71
N GLN A 677 -63.62 21.48 26.82
CA GLN A 677 -64.90 21.77 27.45
C GLN A 677 -64.86 23.13 28.15
N ASP A 678 -65.88 23.96 27.94
CA ASP A 678 -66.04 25.25 28.60
C ASP A 678 -66.14 25.05 30.14
N PRO A 679 -65.42 25.86 30.95
CA PRO A 679 -65.45 25.72 32.40
C PRO A 679 -66.80 26.10 33.02
N TYR A 680 -67.66 26.83 32.30
CA TYR A 680 -69.03 27.10 32.70
C TYR A 680 -69.93 25.92 32.33
N LYS A 681 -70.48 25.29 33.36
CA LYS A 681 -71.56 24.30 33.27
C LYS A 681 -72.80 24.83 33.96
N TYR A 682 -73.95 24.35 33.52
CA TYR A 682 -75.23 24.79 34.04
C TYR A 682 -76.05 23.61 34.51
N ILE A 683 -76.65 23.71 35.70
CA ILE A 683 -77.63 22.72 36.15
C ILE A 683 -79.02 23.23 35.80
N TYR A 684 -79.74 22.39 35.06
CA TYR A 684 -81.14 22.61 34.73
C TYR A 684 -82.03 21.66 35.52
N TRP A 685 -83.31 22.00 35.59
CA TRP A 685 -84.35 21.11 36.08
C TRP A 685 -85.65 21.26 35.30
N THR A 686 -86.45 20.19 35.34
CA THR A 686 -87.82 20.15 34.81
C THR A 686 -88.64 19.15 35.64
N TYR A 687 -89.93 19.00 35.33
CA TYR A 687 -90.79 18.02 35.96
C TYR A 687 -91.72 17.35 34.94
N ASP A 688 -91.70 16.03 34.95
CA ASP A 688 -92.60 15.16 34.19
C ASP A 688 -92.91 13.91 35.03
N PHE A 689 -94.19 13.57 35.16
CA PHE A 689 -94.62 12.49 36.06
C PHE A 689 -94.16 11.08 35.63
N VAL A 690 -93.72 10.90 34.38
CA VAL A 690 -93.26 9.63 33.79
C VAL A 690 -91.77 9.61 33.50
N TYR A 691 -91.14 10.77 33.25
CA TYR A 691 -89.76 10.84 32.75
C TYR A 691 -88.79 11.63 33.63
N ALA A 692 -89.28 12.54 34.49
CA ALA A 692 -88.49 13.36 35.40
C ALA A 692 -89.27 13.71 36.69
N TRP A 693 -89.30 12.79 37.65
CA TRP A 693 -90.11 12.91 38.88
C TRP A 693 -89.32 12.71 40.19
N VAL A 694 -88.03 12.33 40.12
CA VAL A 694 -87.23 11.99 41.30
C VAL A 694 -85.88 12.70 41.35
N GLY A 695 -85.35 12.91 42.56
CA GLY A 695 -84.01 13.48 42.79
C GLY A 695 -84.04 14.89 43.41
N PRO A 696 -82.95 15.27 44.12
CA PRO A 696 -82.85 16.59 44.71
C PRO A 696 -82.81 17.66 43.61
N ILE A 697 -83.69 18.65 43.71
CA ILE A 697 -83.73 19.75 42.75
C ILE A 697 -83.05 20.96 43.39
N PRO A 698 -81.89 21.38 42.89
CA PRO A 698 -80.98 22.20 43.66
C PRO A 698 -81.39 23.68 43.76
N LYS A 699 -82.24 24.18 42.86
CA LYS A 699 -82.92 25.50 42.92
C LYS A 699 -84.20 25.42 42.08
N ARG A 700 -85.30 26.08 42.50
CA ARG A 700 -86.62 26.10 41.80
C ARG A 700 -87.30 27.46 41.84
N THR A 701 -86.78 28.43 41.11
CA THR A 701 -87.34 29.79 41.05
C THR A 701 -87.96 30.16 39.70
N GLY A 702 -87.70 29.37 38.65
CA GLY A 702 -88.27 29.51 37.31
C GLY A 702 -89.79 29.41 37.30
N LYS A 703 -90.43 30.30 36.52
CA LYS A 703 -91.89 30.35 36.34
C LYS A 703 -92.23 30.45 34.86
N PRO A 704 -93.26 29.73 34.34
CA PRO A 704 -94.15 28.81 35.06
C PRO A 704 -93.47 27.53 35.55
N GLU A 705 -94.09 26.86 36.52
CA GLU A 705 -93.62 25.56 37.01
C GLU A 705 -93.77 24.52 35.89
N PRO A 706 -92.74 23.70 35.60
CA PRO A 706 -92.78 22.76 34.50
C PRO A 706 -93.89 21.72 34.66
N VAL A 707 -94.64 21.48 33.58
CA VAL A 707 -95.64 20.40 33.49
C VAL A 707 -95.32 19.58 32.24
N ASN A 708 -95.22 18.27 32.41
CA ASN A 708 -94.87 17.32 31.34
C ASN A 708 -93.57 17.68 30.60
N GLY A 709 -92.54 18.12 31.33
CA GLY A 709 -91.21 18.42 30.78
C GLY A 709 -91.02 19.84 30.26
N ASN A 710 -92.02 20.72 30.29
CA ASN A 710 -91.93 22.07 29.71
C ASN A 710 -92.44 23.15 30.71
N PRO A 711 -91.65 24.19 31.03
CA PRO A 711 -90.30 24.48 30.53
C PRO A 711 -89.16 23.69 31.20
N VAL A 712 -87.95 23.76 30.65
CA VAL A 712 -86.72 23.26 31.27
C VAL A 712 -85.87 24.44 31.73
N TRP A 713 -85.80 24.64 33.05
CA TRP A 713 -85.18 25.82 33.65
C TRP A 713 -83.73 25.58 34.05
N VAL A 714 -82.80 26.34 33.49
CA VAL A 714 -81.42 26.49 33.99
C VAL A 714 -81.40 27.48 35.15
N GLU A 715 -80.89 27.06 36.30
CA GLU A 715 -80.94 27.90 37.51
C GLU A 715 -79.63 28.00 38.30
N ILE A 716 -78.66 27.13 38.02
CA ILE A 716 -77.37 27.13 38.69
C ILE A 716 -76.28 27.17 37.65
N GLU A 717 -75.42 28.16 37.78
CA GLU A 717 -74.17 28.28 37.05
C GLU A 717 -73.04 27.72 37.92
N GLN A 718 -72.20 26.88 37.32
CA GLN A 718 -71.01 26.31 37.94
C GLN A 718 -69.79 26.68 37.10
N TYR A 719 -68.75 27.18 37.78
CA TYR A 719 -67.48 27.54 37.14
C TYR A 719 -66.37 26.68 37.71
N ASN A 720 -65.87 25.74 36.90
CA ASN A 720 -64.83 24.78 37.28
C ASN A 720 -63.66 24.84 36.28
N PRO A 721 -62.80 25.88 36.34
CA PRO A 721 -61.70 26.04 35.41
C PRO A 721 -60.62 24.99 35.61
N THR A 722 -60.04 24.59 34.49
CA THR A 722 -58.82 23.79 34.37
C THR A 722 -57.74 24.63 33.70
N GLU A 723 -56.50 24.15 33.71
CA GLU A 723 -55.38 24.86 33.05
C GLU A 723 -55.55 25.04 31.53
N PHE A 724 -56.48 24.33 30.90
CA PHE A 724 -56.78 24.43 29.46
C PHE A 724 -58.00 25.32 29.17
N SER A 725 -58.67 25.81 30.21
CA SER A 725 -59.97 26.46 30.08
C SER A 725 -59.92 27.81 29.38
N ASP A 726 -58.79 28.53 29.43
CA ASP A 726 -58.60 29.84 28.77
C ASP A 726 -59.01 29.85 27.29
N PHE A 727 -58.86 28.72 26.59
CA PHE A 727 -59.30 28.62 25.19
C PHE A 727 -60.82 28.59 25.04
N ALA A 728 -61.53 27.90 25.93
CA ALA A 728 -62.99 27.75 25.86
C ALA A 728 -63.74 28.76 26.74
N ASP A 729 -63.07 29.43 27.66
CA ASP A 729 -63.67 30.39 28.59
C ASP A 729 -63.89 31.75 27.90
N GLN A 730 -65.16 32.07 27.66
CA GLN A 730 -65.59 33.40 27.22
C GLN A 730 -66.54 34.06 28.22
N GLY A 731 -66.49 33.60 29.48
CA GLY A 731 -67.48 33.92 30.51
C GLY A 731 -68.78 33.13 30.35
N ALA A 732 -69.73 33.43 31.24
CA ALA A 732 -71.06 32.84 31.23
C ALA A 732 -71.74 32.99 29.86
N TRP A 733 -72.16 31.88 29.28
CA TRP A 733 -72.64 31.81 27.89
C TRP A 733 -74.12 31.49 27.74
N LEU A 734 -74.80 31.12 28.83
CA LEU A 734 -76.25 31.19 28.89
C LEU A 734 -76.69 32.53 29.50
N PRO A 735 -77.85 33.08 29.08
CA PRO A 735 -78.44 34.24 29.73
C PRO A 735 -78.67 33.99 31.24
N THR A 736 -78.77 35.08 32.00
CA THR A 736 -78.92 35.02 33.45
C THR A 736 -80.10 34.15 33.87
N ALA A 737 -79.84 33.17 34.74
CA ALA A 737 -80.84 32.28 35.31
C ALA A 737 -81.96 33.05 36.07
N PRO A 738 -83.23 32.58 36.04
CA PRO A 738 -83.69 31.36 35.37
C PRO A 738 -83.82 31.53 33.85
N TYR A 739 -83.26 30.58 33.10
CA TYR A 739 -83.28 30.60 31.62
C TYR A 739 -83.90 29.31 31.07
N ASP A 740 -84.81 29.46 30.09
CA ASP A 740 -85.53 28.33 29.49
C ASP A 740 -84.71 27.70 28.35
N ILE A 741 -84.37 26.42 28.52
CA ILE A 741 -83.66 25.60 27.54
C ILE A 741 -84.51 24.45 26.97
N THR A 742 -85.84 24.54 27.05
CA THR A 742 -86.76 23.51 26.50
C THR A 742 -86.46 23.24 25.03
N TRP A 743 -86.09 24.27 24.27
CA TRP A 743 -85.69 24.16 22.86
C TRP A 743 -84.49 23.22 22.63
N LEU A 744 -83.66 22.98 23.65
CA LEU A 744 -82.51 22.10 23.58
C LEU A 744 -82.84 20.67 24.01
N VAL A 745 -83.56 20.53 25.13
CA VAL A 745 -83.83 19.24 25.77
C VAL A 745 -85.03 18.53 25.13
N HIS A 746 -86.08 19.30 24.81
CA HIS A 746 -87.35 18.83 24.20
C HIS A 746 -87.72 19.68 22.95
N PRO A 747 -86.93 19.63 21.87
CA PRO A 747 -87.19 20.43 20.67
C PRO A 747 -88.50 20.05 19.95
N ASP A 748 -88.92 18.78 20.05
CA ASP A 748 -90.14 18.26 19.43
C ASP A 748 -91.17 17.92 20.50
N SER A 749 -92.40 18.41 20.34
CA SER A 749 -93.51 18.06 21.22
C SER A 749 -93.78 16.55 21.15
N ASN A 750 -93.63 15.84 22.28
CA ASN A 750 -93.78 14.38 22.49
C ASN A 750 -92.50 13.51 22.39
N GLN A 751 -91.30 14.08 22.38
CA GLN A 751 -90.05 13.31 22.51
C GLN A 751 -89.27 13.65 23.78
N TRP A 752 -88.91 12.63 24.56
CA TRP A 752 -88.08 12.77 25.76
C TRP A 752 -86.65 12.33 25.48
N ASN A 753 -85.71 13.27 25.51
CA ASN A 753 -84.28 12.98 25.37
C ASN A 753 -83.61 13.01 26.74
N TYR A 754 -82.99 11.90 27.15
CA TYR A 754 -82.23 11.84 28.40
C TYR A 754 -80.83 12.47 28.31
N ASN A 755 -80.30 12.59 27.09
CA ASN A 755 -79.09 13.30 26.75
C ASN A 755 -79.16 13.69 25.27
N GLY A 756 -78.37 14.68 24.86
CA GLY A 756 -78.34 15.14 23.48
C GLY A 756 -77.57 16.43 23.30
N GLY A 757 -77.78 17.08 22.16
CA GLY A 757 -77.03 18.28 21.77
C GLY A 757 -75.67 17.96 21.15
N GLY A 758 -74.72 18.89 21.27
CA GLY A 758 -73.32 18.64 20.89
C GLY A 758 -73.04 18.53 19.41
N THR A 759 -73.50 19.50 18.62
CA THR A 759 -73.27 19.48 17.17
C THR A 759 -71.83 19.90 16.86
N ILE A 760 -71.00 18.88 16.62
CA ILE A 760 -69.58 19.00 16.30
C ILE A 760 -69.38 19.68 14.92
N PRO A 761 -68.38 20.59 14.76
CA PRO A 761 -68.02 21.14 13.45
C PRO A 761 -67.68 20.06 12.40
N LYS A 762 -68.07 20.29 11.14
CA LYS A 762 -67.81 19.34 10.04
C LYS A 762 -66.35 19.44 9.58
N VAL A 763 -65.49 18.59 10.13
CA VAL A 763 -64.10 18.42 9.68
C VAL A 763 -63.90 16.99 9.17
N LYS A 764 -63.26 16.85 8.01
CA LYS A 764 -62.88 15.55 7.46
C LYS A 764 -61.46 15.22 7.91
N GLU A 765 -61.36 14.46 8.99
CA GLU A 765 -60.09 13.95 9.48
C GLU A 765 -59.43 13.02 8.46
N TYR A 766 -58.10 13.00 8.45
CA TYR A 766 -57.33 12.11 7.61
C TYR A 766 -55.96 11.81 8.22
N SER A 767 -55.37 10.72 7.75
CA SER A 767 -53.99 10.35 8.03
C SER A 767 -53.37 9.86 6.72
N LYS A 768 -52.18 10.37 6.39
CA LYS A 768 -51.41 10.02 5.19
C LYS A 768 -49.96 9.76 5.56
N THR A 769 -49.38 8.74 4.95
CA THR A 769 -47.97 8.41 5.12
C THR A 769 -47.31 8.28 3.75
N GLU A 770 -46.22 8.99 3.55
CA GLU A 770 -45.34 8.86 2.37
C GLU A 770 -43.96 8.42 2.81
N VAL A 771 -43.40 7.42 2.13
CA VAL A 771 -42.05 6.89 2.42
C VAL A 771 -41.17 7.04 1.20
N LYS A 772 -40.05 7.73 1.33
CA LYS A 772 -38.97 7.73 0.34
C LYS A 772 -38.00 6.58 0.62
N GLY A 773 -37.61 5.87 -0.43
CA GLY A 773 -36.73 4.70 -0.34
C GLY A 773 -35.31 5.03 0.14
N ALA A 774 -34.60 4.01 0.60
CA ALA A 774 -33.19 4.12 1.00
C ALA A 774 -32.28 4.35 -0.22
N GLU A 775 -31.21 5.12 -0.03
CA GLU A 775 -30.19 5.37 -1.03
C GLU A 775 -28.83 4.91 -0.52
N THR A 776 -28.03 4.30 -1.40
CA THR A 776 -26.64 3.94 -1.09
C THR A 776 -25.74 4.53 -2.15
N THR A 777 -24.79 5.35 -1.70
CA THR A 777 -23.75 5.96 -2.54
C THR A 777 -22.38 5.42 -2.14
N GLY A 778 -21.42 5.55 -3.03
CA GLY A 778 -20.06 5.14 -2.75
C GLY A 778 -19.06 5.73 -3.72
N ASP A 779 -17.80 5.67 -3.30
CA ASP A 779 -16.67 6.06 -4.13
C ASP A 779 -15.45 5.22 -3.79
N LEU A 780 -14.53 5.14 -4.74
CA LEU A 780 -13.25 4.48 -4.57
C LEU A 780 -12.14 5.47 -4.88
N SER A 781 -11.16 5.53 -3.99
CA SER A 781 -9.96 6.36 -4.14
C SER A 781 -8.71 5.49 -4.12
N PHE A 782 -7.67 5.89 -4.85
CA PHE A 782 -6.38 5.20 -4.92
C PHE A 782 -5.26 6.19 -4.61
N SER A 783 -4.38 5.84 -3.67
CA SER A 783 -3.17 6.60 -3.37
C SER A 783 -1.96 5.78 -3.80
N VAL A 784 -1.28 6.27 -4.84
CA VAL A 784 -0.15 5.61 -5.52
C VAL A 784 0.91 6.61 -5.96
N ILE A 785 0.49 7.85 -6.20
CA ILE A 785 1.32 9.02 -6.50
C ILE A 785 1.00 10.08 -5.45
N ASP A 786 1.66 11.24 -5.50
CA ASP A 786 1.72 12.18 -4.37
C ASP A 786 0.35 12.59 -3.78
N GLN A 787 -0.70 12.59 -4.61
CA GLN A 787 -2.09 12.81 -4.18
C GLN A 787 -2.95 11.56 -4.39
N ALA A 788 -3.96 11.39 -3.54
CA ALA A 788 -4.98 10.36 -3.72
C ALA A 788 -5.94 10.75 -4.85
N TYR A 789 -6.17 9.83 -5.79
CA TYR A 789 -7.06 10.05 -6.94
C TYR A 789 -8.39 9.33 -6.72
N LYS A 790 -9.50 10.00 -7.03
CA LYS A 790 -10.79 9.34 -7.13
C LYS A 790 -10.79 8.45 -8.38
N VAL A 791 -10.98 7.15 -8.19
CA VAL A 791 -11.10 6.15 -9.26
C VAL A 791 -12.48 6.28 -9.91
N PHE A 792 -13.54 6.24 -9.11
CA PHE A 792 -14.92 6.43 -9.55
C PHE A 792 -15.84 6.86 -8.39
N ALA A 793 -17.05 7.34 -8.74
CA ALA A 793 -18.12 7.71 -7.81
C ALA A 793 -19.34 6.78 -7.96
N LYS A 794 -19.08 5.46 -7.87
CA LYS A 794 -20.10 4.40 -7.83
C LYS A 794 -19.80 3.49 -6.63
N LEU A 795 -20.79 2.68 -6.23
CA LEU A 795 -20.63 1.73 -5.13
C LEU A 795 -19.47 0.76 -5.42
N PRO A 796 -18.45 0.69 -4.54
CA PRO A 796 -17.36 -0.27 -4.68
C PRO A 796 -17.82 -1.72 -4.45
N ASP A 797 -16.97 -2.67 -4.83
CA ASP A 797 -17.15 -4.11 -4.55
C ASP A 797 -17.42 -4.35 -3.05
N GLU A 798 -18.44 -5.15 -2.73
CA GLU A 798 -18.81 -5.42 -1.32
C GLU A 798 -17.66 -6.09 -0.53
N GLY A 799 -16.76 -6.79 -1.23
CA GLY A 799 -15.55 -7.37 -0.68
C GLY A 799 -14.64 -6.38 0.05
N TYR A 800 -14.69 -5.08 -0.28
CA TYR A 800 -13.99 -4.05 0.50
C TYR A 800 -14.53 -3.92 1.93
N PHE A 801 -15.83 -4.12 2.12
CA PHE A 801 -16.54 -3.90 3.39
C PHE A 801 -16.82 -5.19 4.18
N THR A 802 -16.62 -6.36 3.59
CA THR A 802 -16.73 -7.66 4.29
C THR A 802 -15.38 -8.23 4.70
N THR A 803 -15.37 -9.10 5.71
CA THR A 803 -14.16 -9.83 6.14
C THR A 803 -13.57 -10.71 5.03
N SER A 804 -12.24 -10.76 4.95
CA SER A 804 -11.47 -11.67 4.09
C SER A 804 -10.50 -12.50 4.94
N PRO A 805 -10.51 -13.83 4.88
CA PRO A 805 -11.48 -14.67 4.17
C PRO A 805 -12.92 -14.43 4.64
N ASN A 806 -13.88 -14.61 3.73
CA ASN A 806 -15.30 -14.59 4.08
C ASN A 806 -15.71 -15.92 4.74
N ASN A 807 -16.99 -16.05 5.15
CA ASN A 807 -17.49 -17.26 5.81
C ASN A 807 -17.41 -18.54 4.93
N ALA A 808 -17.29 -18.39 3.61
CA ALA A 808 -17.08 -19.51 2.67
C ALA A 808 -15.58 -19.80 2.43
N GLY A 809 -14.67 -19.05 3.04
CA GLY A 809 -13.22 -19.16 2.83
C GLY A 809 -12.68 -18.42 1.61
N ASN A 810 -13.52 -17.70 0.86
CA ASN A 810 -13.07 -16.93 -0.31
C ASN A 810 -12.23 -15.72 0.12
N LEU A 811 -11.16 -15.47 -0.60
CA LEU A 811 -10.25 -14.36 -0.37
C LEU A 811 -10.61 -13.18 -1.27
N PHE A 812 -10.61 -11.99 -0.68
CA PHE A 812 -10.67 -10.74 -1.43
C PHE A 812 -9.34 -10.51 -2.16
N TYR A 813 -9.40 -10.13 -3.43
CA TYR A 813 -8.22 -9.87 -4.25
C TYR A 813 -8.36 -8.56 -5.01
N LYS A 814 -7.41 -7.66 -4.78
CA LYS A 814 -7.17 -6.47 -5.60
C LYS A 814 -5.68 -6.33 -5.78
N ASP A 815 -5.24 -6.06 -6.99
CA ASP A 815 -3.83 -5.93 -7.33
C ASP A 815 -3.56 -4.56 -7.98
N ALA A 816 -2.29 -4.19 -8.03
CA ALA A 816 -1.84 -2.97 -8.67
C ALA A 816 -0.44 -3.16 -9.26
N CYS A 817 -0.10 -2.38 -10.28
CA CYS A 817 1.26 -2.34 -10.81
C CYS A 817 1.59 -0.91 -11.26
N ARG A 818 2.88 -0.58 -11.27
CA ARG A 818 3.37 0.68 -11.83
C ARG A 818 4.79 0.54 -12.35
N VAL A 819 5.17 1.46 -13.24
CA VAL A 819 6.56 1.69 -13.62
C VAL A 819 7.23 2.39 -12.45
N VAL A 820 8.35 1.85 -11.97
CA VAL A 820 9.13 2.43 -10.86
C VAL A 820 10.43 3.08 -11.34
N PHE A 821 10.88 2.78 -12.56
CA PHE A 821 12.07 3.40 -13.14
C PHE A 821 11.95 3.66 -14.64
N GLY A 822 12.19 4.91 -15.05
CA GLY A 822 12.02 5.37 -16.43
C GLY A 822 11.31 6.72 -16.50
N ASP A 823 11.13 7.26 -17.70
CA ASP A 823 10.40 8.53 -17.94
C ASP A 823 8.87 8.33 -18.03
N SER A 824 8.42 7.09 -18.28
CA SER A 824 6.99 6.77 -18.32
C SER A 824 6.39 6.80 -16.92
N VAL A 825 5.39 7.67 -16.73
CA VAL A 825 4.51 7.62 -15.57
C VAL A 825 3.35 6.70 -15.94
N TYR A 826 3.30 5.49 -15.34
CA TYR A 826 2.21 4.54 -15.57
C TYR A 826 1.91 3.73 -14.31
N ALA A 827 0.63 3.64 -13.95
CA ALA A 827 0.13 2.74 -12.91
C ALA A 827 -1.25 2.20 -13.30
N ASN A 828 -1.60 0.99 -12.86
CA ASN A 828 -2.96 0.46 -12.99
C ASN A 828 -3.39 -0.37 -11.77
N ILE A 829 -4.70 -0.60 -11.65
CA ILE A 829 -5.32 -1.41 -10.59
C ILE A 829 -6.33 -2.41 -11.16
N SER A 830 -6.69 -3.46 -10.42
CA SER A 830 -7.62 -4.49 -10.89
C SER A 830 -9.06 -4.03 -11.12
N GLU A 831 -9.43 -2.83 -10.70
CA GLU A 831 -10.74 -2.25 -11.00
C GLU A 831 -10.91 -1.99 -12.49
N LEU A 832 -12.12 -2.22 -13.01
CA LEU A 832 -12.40 -2.12 -14.44
C LEU A 832 -13.16 -0.84 -14.81
N ASP A 833 -12.72 -0.21 -15.90
CA ASP A 833 -13.37 0.90 -16.58
C ASP A 833 -14.56 0.44 -17.44
N GLN A 834 -15.21 1.39 -18.11
CA GLN A 834 -16.35 1.14 -19.00
C GLN A 834 -16.02 0.27 -20.23
N ASN A 835 -14.74 0.08 -20.56
CA ASN A 835 -14.26 -0.70 -21.70
C ASN A 835 -13.70 -2.07 -21.29
N ASN A 836 -13.96 -2.52 -20.04
CA ASN A 836 -13.37 -3.72 -19.45
C ASN A 836 -11.84 -3.70 -19.45
N ARG A 837 -11.23 -2.52 -19.27
CA ARG A 837 -9.79 -2.34 -19.04
C ARG A 837 -9.56 -1.97 -17.59
N ARG A 838 -8.36 -2.25 -17.09
CA ARG A 838 -7.94 -1.83 -15.75
C ARG A 838 -7.89 -0.31 -15.67
N TYR A 839 -8.40 0.26 -14.59
CA TYR A 839 -8.21 1.69 -14.30
C TYR A 839 -6.72 1.98 -14.26
N LYS A 840 -6.33 3.08 -14.91
CA LYS A 840 -4.93 3.45 -15.09
C LYS A 840 -4.70 4.94 -14.91
N TRP A 841 -3.45 5.26 -14.61
CA TRP A 841 -2.92 6.61 -14.55
C TRP A 841 -1.68 6.70 -15.41
N GLY A 842 -1.55 7.80 -16.14
CA GLY A 842 -0.48 8.02 -17.10
C GLY A 842 -0.53 7.06 -18.30
N TYR A 843 0.63 6.78 -18.90
CA TYR A 843 0.71 6.11 -20.20
C TYR A 843 2.03 5.35 -20.39
N SER A 844 1.93 4.14 -20.95
CA SER A 844 3.06 3.44 -21.59
C SER A 844 2.59 2.78 -22.89
N ALA A 845 3.36 2.90 -23.96
CA ALA A 845 3.11 2.25 -25.24
C ALA A 845 3.32 0.72 -25.21
N LEU A 846 3.85 0.19 -24.11
CA LEU A 846 4.17 -1.23 -23.97
C LEU A 846 2.97 -2.09 -23.55
N VAL A 847 1.97 -1.51 -22.89
CA VAL A 847 0.88 -2.25 -22.25
C VAL A 847 -0.45 -2.12 -22.99
N ASP A 848 -1.39 -3.04 -22.73
CA ASP A 848 -2.77 -2.98 -23.24
C ASP A 848 -3.83 -2.73 -22.14
N ASP A 849 -3.36 -2.48 -20.91
CA ASP A 849 -4.16 -2.20 -19.73
C ASP A 849 -5.09 -3.36 -19.27
N LYS A 850 -4.81 -4.63 -19.63
CA LYS A 850 -5.66 -5.77 -19.21
C LYS A 850 -5.13 -6.57 -18.03
N SER A 851 -3.86 -6.40 -17.66
CA SER A 851 -3.23 -7.14 -16.55
C SER A 851 -2.36 -6.24 -15.67
N ALA A 852 -2.01 -6.74 -14.49
CA ALA A 852 -0.88 -6.22 -13.71
C ALA A 852 0.41 -6.69 -14.41
N TYR A 853 1.15 -5.76 -15.01
CA TYR A 853 2.33 -6.09 -15.80
C TYR A 853 3.61 -6.04 -14.97
N HIS A 854 4.58 -6.89 -15.30
CA HIS A 854 5.93 -6.83 -14.74
C HIS A 854 6.84 -6.07 -15.71
N PHE A 855 7.36 -4.92 -15.26
CA PHE A 855 8.30 -4.09 -16.03
C PHE A 855 9.74 -4.47 -15.69
N ILE A 856 10.63 -4.45 -16.69
CA ILE A 856 12.06 -4.72 -16.53
C ILE A 856 12.90 -3.67 -17.25
N GLY A 857 14.11 -3.41 -16.74
CA GLY A 857 15.01 -2.40 -17.27
C GLY A 857 14.48 -0.99 -17.04
N VAL A 858 14.53 -0.14 -18.07
CA VAL A 858 14.12 1.27 -18.00
C VAL A 858 12.97 1.54 -18.98
N ILE A 859 11.89 2.16 -18.52
CA ILE A 859 10.68 2.36 -19.34
C ILE A 859 10.46 3.85 -19.63
N ASN A 860 10.82 4.29 -20.84
CA ASN A 860 10.64 5.68 -21.27
C ASN A 860 9.44 5.89 -22.22
N GLU A 861 8.77 4.81 -22.68
CA GLU A 861 7.76 4.85 -23.74
C GLU A 861 6.37 4.34 -23.34
#